data_AF-A0A9E5WUN8-F1
#
_entry.id   AF-A0A9E5WUN8-F1
#
_cell.length_a   1.000
_cell.length_b   1.000
_cell.length_c   1.000
_cell.angle_alpha   90.00
_cell.angle_beta   90.00
_cell.angle_gamma   90.00
#
_symmetry.space_group_name_H-M   'P 1'
#
loop_
_entity.id
_entity.type
_entity.pdbx_description
1 polymer ?
#
loop_
_entity_poly.entity_id
_entity_poly.type
_entity_poly.pdbx_seq_one_letter_code
_entity_poly.pdbx_strand_id
1 'polypeptide(L)'
;RLDAGAKFDPKYRGERIPLLREALAACRGHIDVLLDLKERGKAYAEAVAAEVRRFGDVRRTIVGVRSVEQAKQFRRLLPEARQLGFLNAPDQIEAFAKAGVDIIRLWPKWLSDRSLVERVRRRKVQLQLNAPDSRPQSLLPLLAYAPDFLLVDDVAAARSVLKELERNRKRLAQLAELVESLEGPRVGVWFSRPGAVTFLNRDYEMLELPPELEGRARIIFDGGQGDSLVLRFRKSAVVFAAFEYNDTGAWSLPDGRPPTDFGWRLWRKDAYRGTSNADRNGKPHYASIYYCEFRPGQELRGLAPWWLCLAIVGLDEAKTIPGFQPGTSGPRHLASVFSYEEWATRDRPLNVPSFKNATQFAQWQKEQRRRFRQRLVFRYDGKPRFKSFGEPVDRGPFTQQEYHVLVGDRRLFRFFRLEPKRPAPPATPHSRSGCDRLPTIVCFMGHGKVRQILEEPDSYQHACAARLAEQGYLVFAMENVGMEPQRDTHLELDRILRLDGYGWYSLLFAHQLMLLDRVFVDHQVDPKRVGVTGVSTGGLLALTAAALDERVAAASVQGIFGSMRVSFIRDRDRHCSCGAIPGLLPEFDLPELALLVAPRPIHISNAAQDGFGPAEARRCVEKITPIYRRVGGPAPEFTSPPGHHEFNFEGAAAFFARTLKRASRQD
;
A
#
# COMPACT_ATOMS: atom_id res chain seq x y z
N ARG A 1 30.27 -51.91 -2.56
CA ARG A 1 28.79 -51.98 -2.70
C ARG A 1 28.27 -50.61 -2.27
N LEU A 2 27.69 -49.83 -3.18
CA LEU A 2 27.22 -48.48 -2.83
C LEU A 2 25.96 -48.60 -1.97
N ASP A 3 25.95 -47.89 -0.85
CA ASP A 3 24.90 -47.89 0.17
C ASP A 3 24.15 -46.55 0.10
N ALA A 4 22.83 -46.60 -0.01
CA ALA A 4 22.00 -45.40 -0.11
C ALA A 4 22.06 -44.54 1.17
N GLY A 5 22.18 -45.15 2.33
CA GLY A 5 22.29 -44.48 3.62
C GLY A 5 23.63 -43.79 3.89
N ALA A 6 24.68 -44.12 3.14
CA ALA A 6 25.98 -43.45 3.24
C ALA A 6 26.02 -42.03 2.63
N LYS A 7 25.10 -41.72 1.69
CA LYS A 7 25.09 -40.42 0.99
C LYS A 7 23.74 -39.71 0.90
N PHE A 8 22.62 -40.42 1.00
CA PHE A 8 21.28 -39.83 0.83
C PHE A 8 20.62 -39.52 2.18
N ASP A 9 20.36 -40.54 3.00
CA ASP A 9 19.72 -40.39 4.31
C ASP A 9 19.99 -41.63 5.17
N PRO A 10 20.43 -41.51 6.44
CA PRO A 10 20.74 -42.63 7.33
C PRO A 10 19.65 -43.70 7.45
N LYS A 11 18.37 -43.36 7.20
CA LYS A 11 17.26 -44.32 7.23
C LYS A 11 17.34 -45.42 6.16
N TYR A 12 18.16 -45.23 5.12
CA TYR A 12 18.40 -46.22 4.06
C TYR A 12 19.72 -46.99 4.24
N ARG A 13 20.28 -47.02 5.45
CA ARG A 13 21.50 -47.78 5.74
C ARG A 13 21.25 -49.26 5.47
N GLY A 14 22.13 -49.90 4.70
CA GLY A 14 22.02 -51.29 4.26
C GLY A 14 21.35 -51.45 2.88
N GLU A 15 20.69 -50.41 2.37
CA GLU A 15 20.03 -50.47 1.06
C GLU A 15 21.04 -50.32 -0.08
N ARG A 16 21.06 -51.29 -0.99
CA ARG A 16 21.96 -51.31 -2.14
C ARG A 16 21.42 -50.40 -3.25
N ILE A 17 22.28 -49.56 -3.80
CA ILE A 17 21.96 -48.84 -5.05
C ILE A 17 21.88 -49.83 -6.21
N PRO A 18 20.76 -49.88 -6.97
CA PRO A 18 20.60 -50.81 -8.07
C PRO A 18 21.62 -50.56 -9.18
N LEU A 19 22.05 -51.65 -9.82
CA LEU A 19 22.83 -51.58 -11.05
C LEU A 19 21.95 -51.07 -12.20
N LEU A 20 22.57 -50.46 -13.20
CA LEU A 20 21.86 -49.95 -14.39
C LEU A 20 20.96 -51.02 -15.02
N ARG A 21 21.44 -52.26 -15.16
CA ARG A 21 20.65 -53.37 -15.71
C ARG A 21 19.40 -53.71 -14.91
N GLU A 22 19.48 -53.60 -13.59
CA GLU A 22 18.36 -53.92 -12.69
C GLU A 22 17.30 -52.83 -12.79
N ALA A 23 17.73 -51.56 -12.83
CA ALA A 23 16.84 -50.43 -13.06
C ALA A 23 16.18 -50.50 -14.44
N LEU A 24 16.94 -50.77 -15.50
CA LEU A 24 16.42 -50.90 -16.86
C LEU A 24 15.39 -52.03 -16.96
N ALA A 25 15.69 -53.20 -16.41
CA ALA A 25 14.79 -54.34 -16.41
C ALA A 25 13.48 -54.03 -15.64
N ALA A 26 13.58 -53.37 -14.48
CA ALA A 26 12.42 -52.98 -13.69
C ALA A 26 11.53 -51.94 -14.39
N CYS A 27 12.12 -51.00 -15.14
CA CYS A 27 11.38 -49.96 -15.84
C CYS A 27 10.78 -50.40 -17.17
N ARG A 28 11.31 -51.47 -17.79
CA ARG A 28 10.93 -51.92 -19.12
C ARG A 28 9.42 -52.14 -19.24
N GLY A 29 8.79 -51.47 -20.21
CA GLY A 29 7.33 -51.54 -20.42
C GLY A 29 6.48 -50.66 -19.50
N HIS A 30 7.03 -50.21 -18.36
CA HIS A 30 6.29 -49.45 -17.36
C HIS A 30 6.53 -47.94 -17.45
N ILE A 31 7.78 -47.51 -17.57
CA ILE A 31 8.16 -46.09 -17.55
C ILE A 31 9.35 -45.82 -18.48
N ASP A 32 9.38 -44.62 -19.05
CA ASP A 32 10.53 -44.15 -19.82
C ASP A 32 11.73 -43.92 -18.88
N VAL A 33 12.94 -44.23 -19.34
CA VAL A 33 14.16 -44.14 -18.52
C VAL A 33 15.03 -42.98 -19.01
N LEU A 34 15.25 -41.97 -18.15
CA LEU A 34 16.23 -40.91 -18.39
C LEU A 34 17.58 -41.28 -17.75
N LEU A 35 18.62 -41.38 -18.58
CA LEU A 35 19.99 -41.65 -18.12
C LEU A 35 20.77 -40.33 -17.98
N ASP A 36 21.03 -39.88 -16.76
CA ASP A 36 21.92 -38.74 -16.49
C ASP A 36 23.39 -39.19 -16.42
N LEU A 37 24.05 -39.21 -17.57
CA LEU A 37 25.43 -39.66 -17.69
C LEU A 37 26.40 -38.62 -17.11
N LYS A 38 27.18 -39.02 -16.09
CA LYS A 38 28.22 -38.18 -15.48
C LYS A 38 29.60 -38.40 -16.09
N GLU A 39 29.84 -39.60 -16.62
CA GLU A 39 31.12 -39.99 -17.22
C GLU A 39 31.13 -39.81 -18.75
N ARG A 40 32.35 -39.82 -19.32
CA ARG A 40 32.61 -39.60 -20.75
C ARG A 40 33.53 -40.69 -21.31
N GLY A 41 33.63 -40.75 -22.64
CA GLY A 41 34.58 -41.63 -23.34
C GLY A 41 33.91 -42.78 -24.09
N LYS A 42 34.68 -43.38 -25.01
CA LYS A 42 34.18 -44.39 -25.94
C LYS A 42 33.68 -45.65 -25.25
N ALA A 43 34.56 -46.25 -24.43
CA ALA A 43 34.27 -47.49 -23.70
C ALA A 43 33.06 -47.36 -22.76
N TYR A 44 32.94 -46.23 -22.06
CA TYR A 44 31.81 -45.97 -21.16
C TYR A 44 30.47 -45.94 -21.92
N ALA A 45 30.41 -45.19 -23.02
CA ALA A 45 29.17 -45.09 -23.80
C ALA A 45 28.79 -46.42 -24.47
N GLU A 46 29.78 -47.20 -24.94
CA GLU A 46 29.55 -48.54 -25.50
C GLU A 46 29.00 -49.50 -24.44
N ALA A 47 29.54 -49.46 -23.21
CA ALA A 47 29.02 -50.24 -22.09
C ALA A 47 27.58 -49.86 -21.73
N VAL A 48 27.28 -48.57 -21.62
CA VAL A 48 25.91 -48.08 -21.35
C VAL A 48 24.95 -48.51 -22.47
N ALA A 49 25.35 -48.36 -23.73
CA ALA A 49 24.52 -48.74 -24.87
C ALA A 49 24.27 -50.26 -24.92
N ALA A 50 25.25 -51.08 -24.56
CA ALA A 50 25.09 -52.53 -24.48
C ALA A 50 24.07 -52.92 -23.39
N GLU A 51 24.13 -52.30 -22.21
CA GLU A 51 23.17 -52.54 -21.13
C GLU A 51 21.75 -52.12 -21.53
N VAL A 52 21.59 -50.94 -22.14
CA VAL A 52 20.28 -50.45 -22.63
C VAL A 52 19.68 -51.39 -23.67
N ARG A 53 20.47 -51.86 -24.65
CA ARG A 53 19.98 -52.81 -25.67
C ARG A 53 19.57 -54.15 -25.08
N ARG A 54 20.31 -54.64 -24.10
CA ARG A 54 20.12 -55.99 -23.54
C ARG A 54 18.99 -56.04 -22.52
N PHE A 55 18.86 -55.03 -21.68
CA PHE A 55 17.95 -55.05 -20.52
C PHE A 55 16.85 -53.99 -20.57
N GLY A 56 17.03 -52.91 -21.33
CA GLY A 56 16.07 -51.81 -21.44
C GLY A 56 15.19 -51.87 -22.69
N ASP A 57 14.52 -50.75 -22.95
CA ASP A 57 13.83 -50.44 -24.20
C ASP A 57 14.46 -49.18 -24.80
N VAL A 58 15.12 -49.33 -25.95
CA VAL A 58 15.87 -48.24 -26.59
C VAL A 58 14.94 -47.06 -26.93
N ARG A 59 13.72 -47.33 -27.42
CA ARG A 59 12.76 -46.28 -27.83
C ARG A 59 12.20 -45.49 -26.65
N ARG A 60 12.16 -46.13 -25.48
CA ARG A 60 11.71 -45.53 -24.22
C ARG A 60 12.87 -45.08 -23.34
N THR A 61 14.08 -45.00 -23.89
CA THR A 61 15.26 -44.47 -23.21
C THR A 61 15.57 -43.06 -23.71
N ILE A 62 15.77 -42.13 -22.77
CA ILE A 62 16.28 -40.79 -23.01
C ILE A 62 17.72 -40.73 -22.49
N VAL A 63 18.67 -40.48 -23.38
CA VAL A 63 20.09 -40.37 -23.02
C VAL A 63 20.45 -38.92 -22.75
N GLY A 64 20.85 -38.62 -21.51
CA GLY A 64 21.33 -37.31 -21.11
C GLY A 64 22.77 -37.08 -21.57
N VAL A 65 22.97 -36.14 -22.49
CA VAL A 65 24.26 -35.84 -23.12
C VAL A 65 24.76 -34.46 -22.71
N ARG A 66 26.07 -34.35 -22.44
CA ARG A 66 26.73 -33.14 -21.90
C ARG A 66 27.65 -32.45 -22.90
N SER A 67 27.81 -33.00 -24.10
CA SER A 67 28.57 -32.38 -25.19
C SER A 67 28.05 -32.82 -26.57
N VAL A 68 28.40 -32.06 -27.61
CA VAL A 68 28.03 -32.38 -29.00
C VAL A 68 28.68 -33.69 -29.46
N GLU A 69 29.89 -33.98 -29.00
CA GLU A 69 30.60 -35.22 -29.28
C GLU A 69 29.87 -36.41 -28.68
N GLN A 70 29.43 -36.29 -27.41
CA GLN A 70 28.66 -37.32 -26.73
C GLN A 70 27.28 -37.52 -27.40
N ALA A 71 26.62 -36.44 -27.83
CA ALA A 71 25.37 -36.51 -28.59
C ALA A 71 25.52 -37.31 -29.90
N LYS A 72 26.54 -36.98 -30.71
CA LYS A 72 26.86 -37.71 -31.95
C LYS A 72 27.20 -39.17 -31.68
N GLN A 73 27.92 -39.45 -30.61
CA GLN A 73 28.31 -40.80 -30.24
C GLN A 73 27.09 -41.66 -29.87
N PHE A 74 26.23 -41.18 -28.97
CA PHE A 74 25.03 -41.91 -28.60
C PHE A 74 24.00 -41.97 -29.72
N ARG A 75 24.00 -41.03 -30.67
CA ARG A 75 23.17 -41.13 -31.87
C ARG A 75 23.58 -42.31 -32.76
N ARG A 76 24.88 -42.64 -32.81
CA ARG A 76 25.38 -43.85 -33.51
C ARG A 76 25.10 -45.12 -32.73
N LEU A 77 25.29 -45.08 -31.41
CA LEU A 77 25.16 -46.26 -30.55
C LEU A 77 23.70 -46.62 -30.24
N LEU A 78 22.80 -45.66 -30.11
CA LEU A 78 21.39 -45.87 -29.79
C LEU A 78 20.54 -44.92 -30.64
N PRO A 79 20.42 -45.15 -31.96
CA PRO A 79 19.77 -44.21 -32.88
C PRO A 79 18.29 -43.96 -32.54
N GLU A 80 17.62 -44.97 -31.99
CA GLU A 80 16.20 -44.93 -31.60
C GLU A 80 15.96 -44.28 -30.22
N ALA A 81 17.01 -44.08 -29.42
CA ALA A 81 16.88 -43.41 -28.14
C ALA A 81 16.78 -41.89 -28.35
N ARG A 82 15.92 -41.26 -27.55
CA ARG A 82 15.84 -39.79 -27.51
C ARG A 82 17.04 -39.24 -26.74
N GLN A 83 17.43 -38.01 -27.01
CA GLN A 83 18.53 -37.35 -26.31
C GLN A 83 18.07 -36.10 -25.58
N LEU A 84 18.58 -35.92 -24.36
CA LEU A 84 18.42 -34.71 -23.55
C LEU A 84 19.76 -33.99 -23.44
N GLY A 85 19.82 -32.76 -23.93
CA GLY A 85 20.99 -31.88 -23.82
C GLY A 85 21.09 -31.24 -22.44
N PHE A 86 22.13 -31.58 -21.70
CA PHE A 86 22.54 -30.91 -20.47
C PHE A 86 23.58 -29.83 -20.76
N LEU A 87 23.10 -28.64 -21.08
CA LEU A 87 23.94 -27.49 -21.42
C LEU A 87 24.64 -26.94 -20.17
N ASN A 88 25.87 -26.46 -20.36
CA ASN A 88 26.62 -25.71 -19.36
C ASN A 88 26.39 -24.20 -19.53
N ALA A 89 26.09 -23.73 -20.74
CA ALA A 89 25.79 -22.33 -21.03
C ALA A 89 24.71 -22.18 -22.13
N PRO A 90 23.94 -21.07 -22.13
CA PRO A 90 22.84 -20.85 -23.10
C PRO A 90 23.27 -20.70 -24.56
N ASP A 91 24.51 -20.34 -24.84
CA ASP A 91 25.09 -20.24 -26.19
C ASP A 91 25.22 -21.62 -26.88
N GLN A 92 25.14 -22.71 -26.12
CA GLN A 92 25.23 -24.08 -26.66
C GLN A 92 23.92 -24.61 -27.27
N ILE A 93 22.80 -23.88 -27.16
CA ILE A 93 21.48 -24.30 -27.65
C ILE A 93 21.54 -24.71 -29.12
N GLU A 94 22.10 -23.88 -29.98
CA GLU A 94 22.14 -24.11 -31.42
C GLU A 94 23.07 -25.28 -31.78
N ALA A 95 24.19 -25.43 -31.06
CA ALA A 95 25.14 -26.50 -31.31
C ALA A 95 24.55 -27.88 -30.97
N PHE A 96 23.85 -28.00 -29.83
CA PHE A 96 23.16 -29.24 -29.45
C PHE A 96 21.98 -29.54 -30.37
N ALA A 97 21.17 -28.52 -30.72
CA ALA A 97 20.09 -28.70 -31.68
C ALA A 97 20.60 -29.20 -33.05
N LYS A 98 21.69 -28.60 -33.57
CA LYS A 98 22.32 -29.03 -34.84
C LYS A 98 22.90 -30.45 -34.75
N ALA A 99 23.29 -30.90 -33.56
CA ALA A 99 23.75 -32.27 -33.32
C ALA A 99 22.62 -33.31 -33.29
N GLY A 100 21.35 -32.88 -33.43
CA GLY A 100 20.19 -33.76 -33.44
C GLY A 100 19.73 -34.20 -32.06
N VAL A 101 19.90 -33.34 -31.04
CA VAL A 101 19.36 -33.57 -29.69
C VAL A 101 17.86 -33.24 -29.68
N ASP A 102 17.05 -34.14 -29.12
CA ASP A 102 15.58 -34.07 -29.17
C ASP A 102 14.98 -33.12 -28.13
N ILE A 103 15.63 -33.01 -26.96
CA ILE A 103 15.18 -32.22 -25.81
C ILE A 103 16.34 -31.37 -25.30
N ILE A 104 16.10 -30.10 -25.01
CA ILE A 104 17.08 -29.22 -24.34
C ILE A 104 16.57 -28.85 -22.96
N ARG A 105 17.41 -29.07 -21.94
CA ARG A 105 17.14 -28.57 -20.59
C ARG A 105 17.68 -27.15 -20.44
N LEU A 106 16.80 -26.21 -20.09
CA LEU A 106 17.20 -24.90 -19.60
C LEU A 106 17.13 -24.86 -18.07
N TRP A 107 18.12 -24.22 -17.45
CA TRP A 107 18.09 -24.00 -16.00
C TRP A 107 17.16 -22.84 -15.65
N PRO A 108 16.35 -22.94 -14.57
CA PRO A 108 15.44 -21.86 -14.17
C PRO A 108 16.11 -20.49 -14.03
N LYS A 109 17.37 -20.46 -13.53
CA LYS A 109 18.17 -19.23 -13.39
C LYS A 109 18.46 -18.50 -14.71
N TRP A 110 18.32 -19.16 -15.85
CA TRP A 110 18.51 -18.57 -17.18
C TRP A 110 17.23 -17.94 -17.74
N LEU A 111 16.06 -18.24 -17.17
CA LEU A 111 14.77 -17.81 -17.69
C LEU A 111 14.46 -16.32 -17.48
N SER A 112 15.37 -15.56 -16.84
CA SER A 112 15.31 -14.10 -16.86
C SER A 112 15.44 -13.57 -18.30
N ASP A 113 16.19 -14.26 -19.16
CA ASP A 113 16.21 -14.04 -20.60
C ASP A 113 15.14 -14.91 -21.29
N ARG A 114 14.01 -14.28 -21.62
CA ARG A 114 12.89 -14.97 -22.28
C ARG A 114 13.21 -15.44 -23.70
N SER A 115 14.22 -14.86 -24.35
CA SER A 115 14.59 -15.21 -25.73
C SER A 115 15.15 -16.64 -25.84
N LEU A 116 15.64 -17.21 -24.74
CA LEU A 116 16.21 -18.56 -24.72
C LEU A 116 15.17 -19.64 -25.03
N VAL A 117 13.95 -19.49 -24.51
CA VAL A 117 12.83 -20.41 -24.79
C VAL A 117 12.47 -20.38 -26.28
N GLU A 118 12.44 -19.18 -26.87
CA GLU A 118 12.18 -18.99 -28.30
C GLU A 118 13.31 -19.57 -29.16
N ARG A 119 14.57 -19.48 -28.71
CA ARG A 119 15.72 -20.11 -29.41
C ARG A 119 15.57 -21.62 -29.47
N VAL A 120 15.21 -22.27 -28.37
CA VAL A 120 14.94 -23.73 -28.35
C VAL A 120 13.80 -24.09 -29.30
N ARG A 121 12.66 -23.37 -29.20
CA ARG A 121 11.48 -23.63 -30.02
C ARG A 121 11.71 -23.40 -31.52
N ARG A 122 12.45 -22.35 -31.90
CA ARG A 122 12.80 -22.08 -33.32
C ARG A 122 13.58 -23.22 -33.96
N ARG A 123 14.31 -24.00 -33.16
CA ARG A 123 15.03 -25.19 -33.63
C ARG A 123 14.17 -26.46 -33.64
N LYS A 124 12.87 -26.36 -33.31
CA LYS A 124 11.93 -27.48 -33.19
C LYS A 124 12.41 -28.55 -32.20
N VAL A 125 13.16 -28.14 -31.18
CA VAL A 125 13.62 -28.98 -30.09
C VAL A 125 12.68 -28.83 -28.90
N GLN A 126 12.40 -29.91 -28.18
CA GLN A 126 11.51 -29.87 -27.02
C GLN A 126 12.20 -29.22 -25.82
N LEU A 127 11.43 -28.47 -25.04
CA LEU A 127 11.91 -27.77 -23.87
C LEU A 127 11.67 -28.60 -22.61
N GLN A 128 12.75 -28.86 -21.86
CA GLN A 128 12.65 -29.36 -20.49
C GLN A 128 13.04 -28.26 -19.50
N LEU A 129 12.24 -28.12 -18.44
CA LEU A 129 12.57 -27.30 -17.27
C LEU A 129 12.64 -28.17 -16.02
N ASN A 130 13.37 -27.69 -15.02
CA ASN A 130 13.49 -28.35 -13.72
C ASN A 130 12.83 -27.49 -12.66
N ALA A 131 11.81 -28.04 -12.00
CA ALA A 131 11.27 -27.41 -10.81
C ALA A 131 12.16 -27.72 -9.59
N PRO A 132 12.40 -26.75 -8.71
CA PRO A 132 13.12 -27.00 -7.47
C PRO A 132 12.31 -27.87 -6.50
N ASP A 133 10.98 -27.79 -6.58
CA ASP A 133 10.01 -28.60 -5.85
C ASP A 133 8.65 -28.57 -6.55
N SER A 134 7.74 -29.46 -6.13
CA SER A 134 6.37 -29.56 -6.65
C SER A 134 5.34 -28.59 -6.06
N ARG A 135 5.76 -27.53 -5.36
CA ARG A 135 4.82 -26.54 -4.79
C ARG A 135 4.30 -25.59 -5.86
N PRO A 136 3.06 -25.06 -5.75
CA PRO A 136 2.51 -24.11 -6.71
C PRO A 136 3.41 -22.90 -6.99
N GLN A 137 4.05 -22.34 -5.96
CA GLN A 137 4.91 -21.16 -6.09
C GLN A 137 6.13 -21.41 -6.98
N SER A 138 6.61 -22.65 -7.03
CA SER A 138 7.76 -23.08 -7.84
C SER A 138 7.33 -23.51 -9.24
N LEU A 139 6.20 -24.19 -9.37
CA LEU A 139 5.71 -24.73 -10.65
C LEU A 139 5.09 -23.66 -11.55
N LEU A 140 4.26 -22.76 -11.01
CA LEU A 140 3.49 -21.79 -11.79
C LEU A 140 4.36 -20.87 -12.66
N PRO A 141 5.49 -20.31 -12.16
CA PRO A 141 6.37 -19.48 -12.99
C PRO A 141 7.00 -20.25 -14.16
N LEU A 142 7.26 -21.54 -13.98
CA LEU A 142 7.86 -22.38 -15.02
C LEU A 142 6.85 -22.78 -16.10
N LEU A 143 5.60 -23.07 -15.70
CA LEU A 143 4.51 -23.42 -16.61
C LEU A 143 4.14 -22.27 -17.57
N ALA A 144 4.43 -21.02 -17.19
CA ALA A 144 4.24 -19.86 -18.08
C ALA A 144 5.09 -19.96 -19.36
N TYR A 145 6.20 -20.70 -19.34
CA TYR A 145 7.03 -20.96 -20.51
C TYR A 145 6.55 -22.15 -21.35
N ALA A 146 5.46 -22.81 -20.95
CA ALA A 146 4.89 -24.00 -21.58
C ALA A 146 5.97 -25.03 -21.99
N PRO A 147 6.70 -25.61 -21.00
CA PRO A 147 7.67 -26.66 -21.28
C PRO A 147 6.99 -27.95 -21.72
N ASP A 148 7.65 -28.71 -22.59
CA ASP A 148 7.21 -30.05 -23.00
C ASP A 148 7.42 -31.07 -21.88
N PHE A 149 8.50 -30.90 -21.09
CA PHE A 149 8.85 -31.75 -19.97
C PHE A 149 9.16 -30.93 -18.72
N LEU A 150 8.67 -31.39 -17.57
CA LEU A 150 8.98 -30.79 -16.28
C LEU A 150 9.56 -31.87 -15.37
N LEU A 151 10.78 -31.65 -14.88
CA LEU A 151 11.37 -32.50 -13.85
C LEU A 151 10.94 -31.97 -12.49
N VAL A 152 10.34 -32.85 -11.68
CA VAL A 152 9.80 -32.54 -10.36
C VAL A 152 10.23 -33.60 -9.35
N ASP A 153 10.21 -33.25 -8.06
CA ASP A 153 10.52 -34.15 -6.94
C ASP A 153 9.32 -35.01 -6.51
N ASP A 154 8.09 -34.48 -6.63
CA ASP A 154 6.83 -35.20 -6.36
C ASP A 154 5.85 -35.09 -7.54
N VAL A 155 5.68 -36.19 -8.26
CA VAL A 155 4.77 -36.28 -9.43
C VAL A 155 3.30 -36.14 -9.03
N ALA A 156 2.89 -36.67 -7.88
CA ALA A 156 1.50 -36.62 -7.44
C ALA A 156 1.09 -35.18 -7.10
N ALA A 157 1.95 -34.47 -6.36
CA ALA A 157 1.77 -33.06 -6.04
C ALA A 157 1.71 -32.19 -7.31
N ALA A 158 2.65 -32.37 -8.25
CA ALA A 158 2.66 -31.63 -9.51
C ALA A 158 1.39 -31.87 -10.34
N ARG A 159 0.90 -33.12 -10.44
CA ARG A 159 -0.37 -33.46 -11.11
C ARG A 159 -1.57 -32.80 -10.45
N SER A 160 -1.56 -32.64 -9.13
CA SER A 160 -2.61 -31.92 -8.40
C SER A 160 -2.67 -30.44 -8.82
N VAL A 161 -1.51 -29.77 -8.87
CA VAL A 161 -1.39 -28.37 -9.30
C VAL A 161 -1.87 -28.18 -10.74
N LEU A 162 -1.47 -29.07 -11.66
CA LEU A 162 -1.91 -29.02 -13.06
C LEU A 162 -3.43 -29.21 -13.22
N LYS A 163 -4.01 -30.17 -12.49
CA LYS A 163 -5.47 -30.38 -12.48
C LYS A 163 -6.20 -29.15 -11.94
N GLU A 164 -5.66 -28.51 -10.91
CA GLU A 164 -6.23 -27.28 -10.35
C GLU A 164 -6.19 -26.12 -11.35
N LEU A 165 -5.09 -25.95 -12.08
CA LEU A 165 -4.98 -24.93 -13.13
C LEU A 165 -6.00 -25.15 -14.26
N GLU A 166 -6.19 -26.39 -14.69
CA GLU A 166 -7.18 -26.73 -15.72
C GLU A 166 -8.61 -26.43 -15.24
N ARG A 167 -8.93 -26.79 -13.98
CA ARG A 167 -10.23 -26.45 -13.36
C ARG A 167 -10.41 -24.94 -13.30
N ASN A 168 -9.41 -24.20 -12.88
CA ASN A 168 -9.47 -22.74 -12.79
C ASN A 168 -9.65 -22.10 -14.18
N ARG A 169 -8.99 -22.61 -15.23
CA ARG A 169 -9.19 -22.13 -16.61
C ARG A 169 -10.62 -22.34 -17.08
N LYS A 170 -11.21 -23.51 -16.83
CA LYS A 170 -12.62 -23.80 -17.17
C LYS A 170 -13.58 -22.86 -16.45
N ARG A 171 -13.34 -22.62 -15.16
CA ARG A 171 -14.18 -21.71 -14.36
C ARG A 171 -14.02 -20.23 -14.72
N LEU A 172 -12.82 -19.80 -15.14
CA LEU A 172 -12.60 -18.44 -15.68
C LEU A 172 -13.39 -18.23 -16.97
N ALA A 173 -13.44 -19.24 -17.85
CA ALA A 173 -14.25 -19.17 -19.07
C ALA A 173 -15.75 -19.05 -18.74
N GLN A 174 -16.25 -19.80 -17.76
CA GLN A 174 -17.64 -19.69 -17.29
C GLN A 174 -17.97 -18.29 -16.77
N LEU A 175 -17.07 -17.67 -15.98
CA LEU A 175 -17.31 -16.30 -15.51
C LEU A 175 -17.30 -15.28 -16.65
N ALA A 176 -16.42 -15.44 -17.64
CA ALA A 176 -16.34 -14.58 -18.81
C ALA A 176 -17.60 -14.67 -19.71
N GLU A 177 -18.41 -15.73 -19.58
CA GLU A 177 -19.73 -15.79 -20.22
C GLU A 177 -20.80 -14.96 -19.50
N LEU A 178 -20.64 -14.73 -18.20
CA LEU A 178 -21.60 -14.00 -17.36
C LEU A 178 -21.28 -12.51 -17.28
N VAL A 179 -20.01 -12.15 -17.12
CA VAL A 179 -19.55 -10.78 -16.89
C VAL A 179 -18.99 -10.20 -18.20
N GLU A 180 -19.61 -9.13 -18.68
CA GLU A 180 -19.21 -8.43 -19.91
C GLU A 180 -17.97 -7.58 -19.69
N SER A 181 -17.99 -6.76 -18.63
CA SER A 181 -16.89 -5.90 -18.25
C SER A 181 -16.78 -5.81 -16.73
N LEU A 182 -15.56 -5.54 -16.30
CA LEU A 182 -15.18 -5.39 -14.91
C LEU A 182 -14.20 -4.22 -14.81
N GLU A 183 -14.62 -3.15 -14.14
CA GLU A 183 -13.84 -1.93 -13.97
C GLU A 183 -13.55 -1.72 -12.47
N GLY A 184 -12.32 -1.33 -12.14
CA GLY A 184 -11.90 -1.08 -10.75
C GLY A 184 -10.39 -1.33 -10.53
N PRO A 185 -9.84 -0.95 -9.36
CA PRO A 185 -8.42 -1.10 -9.07
C PRO A 185 -8.05 -2.57 -8.79
N ARG A 186 -7.03 -3.08 -9.50
CA ARG A 186 -6.40 -4.40 -9.26
C ARG A 186 -7.40 -5.52 -8.95
N VAL A 187 -8.36 -5.72 -9.85
CA VAL A 187 -9.37 -6.77 -9.69
C VAL A 187 -8.85 -8.11 -10.20
N GLY A 188 -9.03 -9.15 -9.40
CA GLY A 188 -8.72 -10.54 -9.74
C GLY A 188 -9.95 -11.43 -9.63
N VAL A 189 -9.94 -12.55 -10.35
CA VAL A 189 -10.97 -13.59 -10.23
C VAL A 189 -10.39 -14.75 -9.44
N TRP A 190 -11.18 -15.28 -8.50
CA TRP A 190 -10.78 -16.39 -7.64
C TRP A 190 -11.94 -17.37 -7.44
N PHE A 191 -11.67 -18.55 -6.87
CA PHE A 191 -12.66 -19.61 -6.72
C PHE A 191 -12.88 -19.99 -5.27
N SER A 192 -14.08 -19.76 -4.75
CA SER A 192 -14.41 -19.90 -3.33
C SER A 192 -14.10 -21.30 -2.80
N ARG A 193 -13.40 -21.37 -1.66
CA ARG A 193 -13.06 -22.60 -0.91
C ARG A 193 -12.94 -22.29 0.58
N PRO A 194 -13.22 -23.24 1.48
CA PRO A 194 -12.89 -23.11 2.90
C PRO A 194 -11.38 -22.86 3.11
N GLY A 195 -11.01 -22.01 4.08
CA GLY A 195 -9.61 -21.63 4.38
C GLY A 195 -8.97 -20.69 3.36
N ALA A 196 -9.75 -20.17 2.42
CA ALA A 196 -9.26 -19.22 1.43
C ALA A 196 -8.97 -17.85 2.04
N VAL A 197 -7.77 -17.34 1.81
CA VAL A 197 -7.44 -15.94 2.14
C VAL A 197 -8.18 -15.01 1.18
N THR A 198 -8.95 -14.05 1.71
CA THR A 198 -9.50 -12.94 0.95
C THR A 198 -8.50 -11.78 0.94
N PHE A 199 -8.37 -11.09 -0.20
CA PHE A 199 -7.32 -10.08 -0.42
C PHE A 199 -7.65 -8.71 0.19
N LEU A 200 -8.79 -8.61 0.86
CA LEU A 200 -9.19 -7.47 1.68
C LEU A 200 -8.32 -7.47 2.94
N ASN A 201 -7.08 -7.00 2.82
CA ASN A 201 -6.01 -7.14 3.82
C ASN A 201 -5.58 -8.62 4.00
N ARG A 202 -4.28 -8.88 3.99
CA ARG A 202 -3.66 -10.23 3.99
C ARG A 202 -4.04 -11.14 5.17
N ASP A 203 -4.88 -10.67 6.08
CA ASP A 203 -5.26 -11.29 7.35
C ASP A 203 -6.70 -11.85 7.38
N TYR A 204 -7.52 -11.64 6.34
CA TYR A 204 -8.88 -12.18 6.29
C TYR A 204 -8.84 -13.60 5.73
N GLU A 205 -8.99 -14.59 6.60
CA GLU A 205 -9.15 -15.98 6.23
C GLU A 205 -10.64 -16.34 6.35
N MET A 206 -11.17 -16.94 5.29
CA MET A 206 -12.51 -17.50 5.29
C MET A 206 -12.50 -18.79 6.12
N LEU A 207 -13.07 -18.72 7.33
CA LEU A 207 -13.13 -19.87 8.23
C LEU A 207 -14.23 -20.85 7.81
N GLU A 208 -15.34 -20.34 7.30
CA GLU A 208 -16.49 -21.16 6.90
C GLU A 208 -17.24 -20.53 5.72
N LEU A 209 -17.47 -21.32 4.67
CA LEU A 209 -18.27 -20.98 3.50
C LEU A 209 -19.39 -22.00 3.37
N PRO A 210 -20.63 -21.58 3.05
CA PRO A 210 -21.70 -22.52 2.71
C PRO A 210 -21.26 -23.47 1.59
N PRO A 211 -21.38 -24.80 1.76
CA PRO A 211 -20.95 -25.79 0.76
C PRO A 211 -21.58 -25.56 -0.62
N GLU A 212 -22.77 -24.95 -0.66
CA GLU A 212 -23.49 -24.63 -1.90
C GLU A 212 -22.76 -23.62 -2.79
N LEU A 213 -21.91 -22.78 -2.18
CA LEU A 213 -21.10 -21.77 -2.87
C LEU A 213 -19.66 -22.22 -3.11
N GLU A 214 -19.28 -23.42 -2.67
CA GLU A 214 -17.93 -23.94 -2.86
C GLU A 214 -17.61 -24.17 -4.33
N GLY A 215 -16.39 -23.79 -4.73
CA GLY A 215 -15.89 -23.92 -6.10
C GLY A 215 -16.43 -22.90 -7.11
N ARG A 216 -17.32 -22.00 -6.69
CA ARG A 216 -17.88 -20.95 -7.56
C ARG A 216 -16.90 -19.80 -7.77
N ALA A 217 -17.04 -19.11 -8.89
CA ALA A 217 -16.24 -17.93 -9.21
C ALA A 217 -16.66 -16.77 -8.30
N ARG A 218 -15.67 -16.01 -7.82
CA ARG A 218 -15.88 -14.77 -7.10
C ARG A 218 -14.87 -13.72 -7.54
N ILE A 219 -15.18 -12.48 -7.23
CA ILE A 219 -14.29 -11.35 -7.51
C ILE A 219 -13.55 -10.98 -6.24
N ILE A 220 -12.25 -10.81 -6.38
CA ILE A 220 -11.35 -10.30 -5.36
C ILE A 220 -10.87 -8.93 -5.82
N PHE A 221 -10.92 -7.95 -4.94
CA PHE A 221 -10.42 -6.60 -5.21
C PHE A 221 -9.58 -6.11 -4.02
N ASP A 222 -8.66 -5.20 -4.31
CA ASP A 222 -7.77 -4.56 -3.33
C ASP A 222 -8.56 -3.46 -2.59
N GLY A 223 -9.22 -3.85 -1.51
CA GLY A 223 -9.95 -2.91 -0.66
C GLY A 223 -9.00 -1.95 0.06
N GLY A 224 -9.07 -0.65 -0.23
CA GLY A 224 -8.19 0.36 0.38
C GLY A 224 -7.78 1.52 -0.53
N GLN A 225 -8.20 1.49 -1.80
CA GLN A 225 -8.23 2.65 -2.68
C GLN A 225 -9.71 3.03 -2.81
N GLY A 226 -10.09 4.29 -2.59
CA GLY A 226 -11.48 4.75 -2.65
C GLY A 226 -12.14 4.74 -4.04
N ASP A 227 -11.75 3.81 -4.92
CA ASP A 227 -12.29 3.67 -6.27
C ASP A 227 -13.49 2.72 -6.27
N SER A 228 -14.47 3.01 -7.14
CA SER A 228 -15.69 2.21 -7.28
C SER A 228 -15.48 1.00 -8.20
N LEU A 229 -15.91 -0.19 -7.75
CA LEU A 229 -16.02 -1.37 -8.60
C LEU A 229 -17.28 -1.28 -9.45
N VAL A 230 -17.16 -1.58 -10.75
CA VAL A 230 -18.30 -1.73 -11.66
C VAL A 230 -18.24 -3.10 -12.34
N LEU A 231 -19.35 -3.83 -12.24
CA LEU A 231 -19.56 -5.11 -12.92
C LEU A 231 -20.75 -5.01 -13.85
N ARG A 232 -20.53 -5.23 -15.15
CA ARG A 232 -21.60 -5.30 -16.14
C ARG A 232 -21.88 -6.76 -16.51
N PHE A 233 -23.14 -7.16 -16.47
CA PHE A 233 -23.54 -8.53 -16.73
C PHE A 233 -24.01 -8.74 -18.17
N ARG A 234 -23.43 -9.71 -18.87
CA ARG A 234 -23.79 -10.11 -20.24
C ARG A 234 -25.03 -11.01 -20.27
N LYS A 235 -25.18 -11.87 -19.26
CA LYS A 235 -26.29 -12.83 -19.11
C LYS A 235 -26.95 -12.62 -17.74
N SER A 236 -28.15 -13.18 -17.56
CA SER A 236 -28.78 -13.21 -16.25
C SER A 236 -27.89 -13.93 -15.23
N ALA A 237 -27.51 -13.23 -14.17
CA ALA A 237 -26.58 -13.71 -13.16
C ALA A 237 -27.09 -13.40 -11.76
N VAL A 238 -26.61 -14.16 -10.78
CA VAL A 238 -26.89 -13.94 -9.36
C VAL A 238 -25.56 -13.76 -8.65
N VAL A 239 -25.45 -12.66 -7.90
CA VAL A 239 -24.29 -12.40 -7.04
C VAL A 239 -24.68 -12.77 -5.61
N PHE A 240 -23.91 -13.64 -4.98
CA PHE A 240 -23.96 -13.90 -3.55
C PHE A 240 -22.87 -13.10 -2.87
N ALA A 241 -23.23 -12.33 -1.84
CA ALA A 241 -22.33 -11.43 -1.15
C ALA A 241 -22.57 -11.43 0.36
N ALA A 242 -21.49 -11.25 1.12
CA ALA A 242 -21.59 -10.83 2.51
C ALA A 242 -21.34 -9.32 2.59
N PHE A 243 -22.22 -8.63 3.30
CA PHE A 243 -22.09 -7.22 3.65
C PHE A 243 -21.72 -7.14 5.12
N GLU A 244 -20.59 -6.51 5.44
CA GLU A 244 -20.23 -6.30 6.85
C GLU A 244 -21.11 -5.18 7.46
N TYR A 245 -21.38 -5.33 8.75
CA TYR A 245 -21.73 -4.24 9.64
C TYR A 245 -20.41 -3.88 10.33
N ASN A 246 -19.79 -2.76 9.96
CA ASN A 246 -18.53 -2.40 10.61
C ASN A 246 -18.77 -2.11 12.10
N ASP A 247 -17.71 -2.04 12.90
CA ASP A 247 -17.79 -1.69 14.33
C ASP A 247 -18.36 -0.28 14.61
N THR A 248 -18.70 0.49 13.56
CA THR A 248 -19.34 1.81 13.64
C THR A 248 -20.82 1.80 13.23
N GLY A 249 -21.38 0.64 12.90
CA GLY A 249 -22.79 0.44 12.61
C GLY A 249 -23.30 0.84 11.23
N ALA A 250 -22.42 0.98 10.23
CA ALA A 250 -22.76 1.34 8.86
C ALA A 250 -22.61 0.16 7.88
N TRP A 251 -23.51 0.06 6.89
CA TRP A 251 -23.51 -0.95 5.82
C TRP A 251 -22.57 -0.60 4.66
N SER A 252 -22.15 -1.59 3.85
CA SER A 252 -21.18 -1.45 2.72
C SER A 252 -21.69 -0.71 1.49
N LEU A 253 -22.81 0.00 1.64
CA LEU A 253 -23.52 0.69 0.57
C LEU A 253 -23.40 2.22 0.76
N PRO A 254 -23.55 3.01 -0.33
CA PRO A 254 -23.13 4.41 -0.41
C PRO A 254 -23.59 5.35 0.73
N ASP A 255 -24.72 5.04 1.36
CA ASP A 255 -25.44 5.84 2.35
C ASP A 255 -25.64 5.11 3.70
N GLY A 256 -25.03 3.94 3.88
CA GLY A 256 -25.14 3.16 5.12
C GLY A 256 -26.51 2.48 5.33
N ARG A 257 -27.39 2.43 4.32
CA ARG A 257 -28.65 1.65 4.37
C ARG A 257 -28.43 0.15 4.15
N PRO A 258 -29.33 -0.72 4.63
CA PRO A 258 -29.17 -2.17 4.51
C PRO A 258 -29.21 -2.66 3.05
N PRO A 259 -28.58 -3.79 2.72
CA PRO A 259 -28.58 -4.39 1.39
C PRO A 259 -29.97 -4.55 0.77
N THR A 260 -30.98 -4.79 1.61
CA THR A 260 -32.39 -4.92 1.21
C THR A 260 -32.94 -3.70 0.48
N ASP A 261 -32.44 -2.51 0.79
CA ASP A 261 -32.90 -1.27 0.17
C ASP A 261 -32.40 -1.14 -1.26
N PHE A 262 -31.25 -1.77 -1.56
CA PHE A 262 -30.64 -1.86 -2.88
C PHE A 262 -31.06 -3.11 -3.65
N GLY A 263 -32.07 -3.83 -3.14
CA GLY A 263 -32.65 -4.98 -3.81
C GLY A 263 -31.92 -6.30 -3.59
N TRP A 264 -31.01 -6.35 -2.62
CA TRP A 264 -30.44 -7.62 -2.15
C TRP A 264 -31.41 -8.34 -1.24
N ARG A 265 -31.48 -9.66 -1.35
CA ARG A 265 -32.30 -10.50 -0.49
C ARG A 265 -31.42 -11.29 0.47
N LEU A 266 -31.81 -11.32 1.74
CA LEU A 266 -31.15 -12.16 2.74
C LEU A 266 -31.30 -13.64 2.35
N TRP A 267 -30.17 -14.34 2.28
CA TRP A 267 -30.11 -15.78 2.03
C TRP A 267 -29.97 -16.56 3.33
N ARG A 268 -28.95 -16.22 4.13
CA ARG A 268 -28.63 -16.88 5.40
C ARG A 268 -28.13 -15.85 6.39
N LYS A 269 -28.68 -15.90 7.60
CA LYS A 269 -28.27 -15.04 8.71
C LYS A 269 -27.01 -15.62 9.37
N ASP A 270 -26.02 -14.79 9.64
CA ASP A 270 -24.81 -15.12 10.41
C ASP A 270 -24.06 -16.38 9.91
N ALA A 271 -24.06 -16.60 8.60
CA ALA A 271 -23.58 -17.83 7.97
C ALA A 271 -22.20 -17.70 7.30
N TYR A 272 -21.57 -16.53 7.39
CA TYR A 272 -20.20 -16.31 6.93
C TYR A 272 -19.30 -16.02 8.13
N ARG A 273 -18.23 -16.80 8.33
CA ARG A 273 -17.29 -16.66 9.45
C ARG A 273 -15.91 -16.21 8.97
N GLY A 274 -15.41 -15.08 9.48
CA GLY A 274 -14.09 -14.53 9.16
C GLY A 274 -13.20 -14.30 10.38
N THR A 275 -11.90 -14.08 10.17
CA THR A 275 -10.87 -13.89 11.22
C THR A 275 -10.56 -12.44 11.59
N SER A 276 -11.07 -11.48 10.84
CA SER A 276 -10.47 -10.15 10.71
C SER A 276 -10.90 -9.11 11.74
N ASN A 277 -12.12 -9.25 12.25
CA ASN A 277 -12.56 -8.62 13.47
C ASN A 277 -12.70 -9.79 14.43
N ALA A 278 -11.99 -9.78 15.53
CA ALA A 278 -12.37 -10.58 16.68
C ALA A 278 -12.96 -9.61 17.69
N ASP A 279 -14.01 -10.00 18.39
CA ASP A 279 -14.49 -9.18 19.50
C ASP A 279 -13.36 -9.01 20.53
N ARG A 280 -13.52 -8.13 21.53
CA ARG A 280 -12.50 -7.91 22.59
C ARG A 280 -12.05 -9.21 23.29
N ASN A 281 -12.73 -10.34 23.08
CA ASN A 281 -12.48 -11.64 23.68
C ASN A 281 -11.93 -12.69 22.68
N GLY A 282 -11.59 -12.31 21.44
CA GLY A 282 -11.01 -13.22 20.46
C GLY A 282 -12.01 -14.12 19.74
N LYS A 283 -13.32 -13.82 19.77
CA LYS A 283 -14.34 -14.60 19.05
C LYS A 283 -14.43 -14.17 17.59
N PRO A 284 -14.56 -15.13 16.64
CA PRO A 284 -14.72 -14.84 15.23
C PRO A 284 -16.05 -14.12 14.96
N HIS A 285 -16.06 -13.20 14.00
CA HIS A 285 -17.26 -12.49 13.58
C HIS A 285 -18.05 -13.28 12.55
N TYR A 286 -19.37 -13.18 12.63
CA TYR A 286 -20.32 -13.77 11.70
C TYR A 286 -21.04 -12.68 10.92
N ALA A 287 -21.15 -12.84 9.60
CA ALA A 287 -21.90 -11.96 8.72
C ALA A 287 -23.03 -12.72 8.02
N SER A 288 -24.10 -11.98 7.70
CA SER A 288 -25.21 -12.50 6.92
C SER A 288 -24.86 -12.49 5.43
N ILE A 289 -25.34 -13.51 4.71
CA ILE A 289 -25.15 -13.66 3.27
C ILE A 289 -26.43 -13.25 2.56
N TYR A 290 -26.27 -12.47 1.51
CA TYR A 290 -27.34 -11.96 0.67
C TYR A 290 -27.12 -12.37 -0.79
N TYR A 291 -28.16 -12.33 -1.61
CA TYR A 291 -28.07 -12.46 -3.06
C TYR A 291 -28.80 -11.34 -3.79
N CYS A 292 -28.36 -11.02 -5.00
CA CYS A 292 -29.02 -10.09 -5.91
C CYS A 292 -28.96 -10.59 -7.35
N GLU A 293 -30.09 -10.52 -8.05
CA GLU A 293 -30.25 -10.92 -9.44
C GLU A 293 -29.95 -9.75 -10.39
N PHE A 294 -29.18 -10.00 -11.43
CA PHE A 294 -28.86 -9.04 -12.48
C PHE A 294 -29.32 -9.58 -13.83
N ARG A 295 -30.00 -8.75 -14.61
CA ARG A 295 -30.37 -9.01 -16.01
C ARG A 295 -29.24 -8.60 -16.96
N PRO A 296 -29.22 -9.10 -18.21
CA PRO A 296 -28.31 -8.62 -19.24
C PRO A 296 -28.31 -7.08 -19.34
N GLY A 297 -27.12 -6.48 -19.38
CA GLY A 297 -26.92 -5.03 -19.45
C GLY A 297 -27.04 -4.29 -18.11
N GLN A 298 -27.45 -4.95 -17.02
CA GLN A 298 -27.44 -4.33 -15.69
C GLN A 298 -26.04 -4.29 -15.09
N GLU A 299 -25.85 -3.35 -14.18
CA GLU A 299 -24.57 -3.10 -13.52
C GLU A 299 -24.69 -3.24 -11.99
N LEU A 300 -23.68 -3.86 -11.38
CA LEU A 300 -23.40 -3.70 -9.96
C LEU A 300 -22.33 -2.62 -9.80
N ARG A 301 -22.67 -1.50 -9.14
CA ARG A 301 -21.81 -0.33 -8.96
C ARG A 301 -21.99 0.30 -7.59
N GLY A 302 -21.04 1.15 -7.19
CA GLY A 302 -21.15 1.97 -5.97
C GLY A 302 -20.90 1.20 -4.67
N LEU A 303 -20.39 -0.03 -4.73
CA LEU A 303 -20.03 -0.77 -3.52
C LEU A 303 -18.76 -0.21 -2.89
N ALA A 304 -18.78 -0.01 -1.58
CA ALA A 304 -17.62 0.43 -0.82
C ALA A 304 -16.51 -0.63 -0.87
N PRO A 305 -15.23 -0.26 -0.75
CA PRO A 305 -14.11 -1.17 -0.98
C PRO A 305 -13.91 -2.25 0.10
N TRP A 306 -14.95 -2.71 0.80
CA TRP A 306 -14.88 -3.72 1.86
C TRP A 306 -16.02 -4.77 1.88
N TRP A 307 -16.89 -4.79 0.85
CA TRP A 307 -17.86 -5.89 0.69
C TRP A 307 -17.19 -7.21 0.27
N LEU A 308 -17.86 -8.35 0.44
CA LEU A 308 -17.30 -9.65 0.07
C LEU A 308 -18.15 -10.35 -0.99
N CYS A 309 -17.62 -10.47 -2.20
CA CYS A 309 -18.19 -11.33 -3.24
C CYS A 309 -17.92 -12.79 -2.87
N LEU A 310 -18.97 -13.58 -2.63
CA LEU A 310 -18.86 -15.00 -2.26
C LEU A 310 -19.06 -15.92 -3.47
N ALA A 311 -19.94 -15.54 -4.40
CA ALA A 311 -20.11 -16.26 -5.66
C ALA A 311 -20.79 -15.38 -6.73
N ILE A 312 -20.49 -15.66 -7.99
CA ILE A 312 -21.21 -15.18 -9.16
C ILE A 312 -21.59 -16.41 -9.98
N VAL A 313 -22.89 -16.60 -10.20
CA VAL A 313 -23.44 -17.79 -10.86
C VAL A 313 -24.49 -17.38 -11.89
N GLY A 314 -24.75 -18.24 -12.87
CA GLY A 314 -25.86 -18.02 -13.81
C GLY A 314 -27.22 -18.20 -13.11
N LEU A 315 -28.27 -17.55 -13.62
CA LEU A 315 -29.60 -17.64 -13.01
C LEU A 315 -30.13 -19.10 -12.92
N ASP A 316 -29.93 -19.91 -13.95
CA ASP A 316 -30.40 -21.31 -13.93
C ASP A 316 -29.62 -22.17 -12.94
N GLU A 317 -28.33 -21.89 -12.78
CA GLU A 317 -27.50 -22.52 -11.76
C GLU A 317 -27.92 -22.08 -10.35
N ALA A 318 -28.26 -20.80 -10.15
CA ALA A 318 -28.74 -20.28 -8.88
C ALA A 318 -30.04 -20.96 -8.42
N LYS A 319 -30.95 -21.29 -9.34
CA LYS A 319 -32.20 -22.03 -9.02
C LYS A 319 -31.95 -23.39 -8.37
N THR A 320 -30.76 -23.97 -8.56
CA THR A 320 -30.36 -25.24 -7.94
C THR A 320 -29.82 -25.08 -6.52
N ILE A 321 -29.53 -23.85 -6.07
CA ILE A 321 -28.97 -23.56 -4.75
C ILE A 321 -30.10 -23.52 -3.71
N PRO A 322 -30.07 -24.37 -2.67
CA PRO A 322 -31.07 -24.35 -1.60
C PRO A 322 -31.23 -22.96 -0.96
N GLY A 323 -32.48 -22.51 -0.84
CA GLY A 323 -32.83 -21.21 -0.23
C GLY A 323 -32.76 -20.00 -1.16
N PHE A 324 -32.26 -20.15 -2.39
CA PHE A 324 -32.41 -19.13 -3.42
C PHE A 324 -33.86 -19.12 -3.96
N GLN A 325 -34.43 -17.92 -4.15
CA GLN A 325 -35.77 -17.75 -4.73
C GLN A 325 -35.69 -16.77 -5.91
N PRO A 326 -35.92 -17.23 -7.16
CA PRO A 326 -35.81 -16.38 -8.33
C PRO A 326 -36.89 -15.29 -8.37
N GLY A 327 -36.55 -14.13 -8.94
CA GLY A 327 -37.43 -12.98 -9.09
C GLY A 327 -37.71 -12.20 -7.82
N THR A 328 -36.97 -12.48 -6.75
CA THR A 328 -37.24 -11.89 -5.42
C THR A 328 -36.15 -10.97 -4.93
N SER A 329 -35.08 -10.85 -5.71
CA SER A 329 -34.03 -9.87 -5.57
C SER A 329 -33.79 -9.20 -6.92
N GLY A 330 -33.08 -8.09 -6.91
CA GLY A 330 -32.70 -7.39 -8.13
C GLY A 330 -32.48 -5.91 -7.88
N PRO A 331 -31.58 -5.26 -8.61
CA PRO A 331 -31.15 -3.90 -8.33
C PRO A 331 -32.38 -2.98 -8.28
N ARG A 332 -32.64 -2.43 -7.09
CA ARG A 332 -33.63 -1.37 -6.93
C ARG A 332 -32.98 -0.07 -7.34
N HIS A 333 -33.58 0.62 -8.30
CA HIS A 333 -33.16 1.98 -8.64
C HIS A 333 -33.62 2.92 -7.52
N LEU A 334 -32.82 3.04 -6.46
CA LEU A 334 -33.00 4.12 -5.50
C LEU A 334 -32.57 5.41 -6.19
N ALA A 335 -33.48 6.36 -6.36
CA ALA A 335 -33.08 7.71 -6.74
C ALA A 335 -32.09 8.20 -5.68
N SER A 336 -30.84 8.48 -6.07
CA SER A 336 -29.90 9.16 -5.19
C SER A 336 -30.35 10.61 -5.08
N VAL A 337 -31.23 10.90 -4.12
CA VAL A 337 -31.55 12.28 -3.78
C VAL A 337 -30.35 12.80 -2.97
N PHE A 338 -29.72 13.87 -3.44
CA PHE A 338 -28.68 14.53 -2.66
C PHE A 338 -29.33 15.19 -1.45
N SER A 339 -29.14 14.61 -0.26
CA SER A 339 -29.51 15.24 1.00
C SER A 339 -28.31 15.96 1.58
N TYR A 340 -28.44 17.29 1.71
CA TYR A 340 -27.41 18.09 2.34
C TYR A 340 -27.20 17.70 3.82
N GLU A 341 -28.30 17.42 4.52
CA GLU A 341 -28.27 17.04 5.94
C GLU A 341 -27.57 15.70 6.14
N GLU A 342 -27.91 14.68 5.34
CA GLU A 342 -27.23 13.37 5.40
C GLU A 342 -25.74 13.51 5.06
N TRP A 343 -25.40 14.34 4.07
CA TRP A 343 -24.00 14.56 3.70
C TRP A 343 -23.19 15.26 4.80
N ALA A 344 -23.80 16.23 5.48
CA ALA A 344 -23.18 16.99 6.56
C ALA A 344 -23.03 16.20 7.87
N THR A 345 -23.96 15.28 8.13
CA THR A 345 -24.02 14.48 9.37
C THR A 345 -23.39 13.09 9.24
N ARG A 346 -22.97 12.69 8.03
CA ARG A 346 -22.32 11.41 7.76
C ARG A 346 -21.12 11.17 8.68
N ASP A 347 -21.15 10.09 9.46
CA ASP A 347 -19.99 9.70 10.26
C ASP A 347 -18.82 9.24 9.36
N ARG A 348 -17.60 9.59 9.76
CA ARG A 348 -16.36 9.21 9.09
C ARG A 348 -15.45 8.49 10.10
N PRO A 349 -15.39 7.14 10.06
CA PRO A 349 -14.42 6.41 10.87
C PRO A 349 -12.99 6.81 10.51
N LEU A 350 -12.04 6.56 11.42
CA LEU A 350 -10.63 6.73 11.07
C LEU A 350 -10.25 5.78 9.95
N ASN A 351 -9.60 6.30 8.92
CA ASN A 351 -9.08 5.49 7.82
C ASN A 351 -7.69 4.92 8.18
N VAL A 352 -7.64 4.12 9.24
CA VAL A 352 -6.42 3.47 9.73
C VAL A 352 -6.65 1.96 9.71
N PRO A 353 -5.86 1.18 8.95
CA PRO A 353 -6.01 -0.26 8.92
C PRO A 353 -5.63 -0.87 10.26
N SER A 354 -6.11 -2.08 10.53
CA SER A 354 -5.60 -2.86 11.65
C SER A 354 -4.10 -3.13 11.46
N PHE A 355 -3.34 -3.03 12.55
CA PHE A 355 -1.91 -3.31 12.57
C PHE A 355 -1.56 -4.08 13.84
N LYS A 356 -0.58 -5.00 13.75
CA LYS A 356 -0.12 -5.86 14.85
C LYS A 356 1.05 -5.24 15.59
N ASN A 357 1.91 -4.50 14.90
CA ASN A 357 3.13 -3.91 15.44
C ASN A 357 3.45 -2.54 14.80
N ALA A 358 4.43 -1.83 15.38
CA ALA A 358 4.84 -0.50 14.91
C ALA A 358 5.40 -0.51 13.47
N THR A 359 5.95 -1.62 12.98
CA THR A 359 6.46 -1.72 11.60
C THR A 359 5.32 -1.65 10.57
N GLN A 360 4.22 -2.36 10.81
CA GLN A 360 3.04 -2.28 9.92
C GLN A 360 2.42 -0.88 9.95
N PHE A 361 2.36 -0.24 11.12
CA PHE A 361 1.89 1.14 11.23
C PHE A 361 2.80 2.11 10.45
N ALA A 362 4.12 1.99 10.58
CA ALA A 362 5.07 2.81 9.83
C ALA A 362 4.96 2.61 8.30
N GLN A 363 4.64 1.40 7.84
CA GLN A 363 4.36 1.13 6.43
C GLN A 363 3.11 1.87 5.96
N TRP A 364 2.02 1.85 6.75
CA TRP A 364 0.83 2.65 6.49
C TRP A 364 1.17 4.14 6.44
N GLN A 365 1.90 4.67 7.42
CA GLN A 365 2.29 6.08 7.44
C GLN A 365 3.08 6.48 6.18
N LYS A 366 4.06 5.67 5.77
CA LYS A 366 4.86 5.88 4.56
C LYS A 366 3.98 5.96 3.30
N GLU A 367 3.03 5.03 3.18
CA GLU A 367 2.09 5.00 2.07
C GLU A 367 1.15 6.21 2.06
N GLN A 368 0.60 6.58 3.22
CA GLN A 368 -0.26 7.76 3.36
C GLN A 368 0.46 9.05 3.00
N ARG A 369 1.70 9.23 3.46
CA ARG A 369 2.54 10.38 3.08
C ARG A 369 2.80 10.44 1.58
N ARG A 370 3.01 9.28 0.93
CA ARG A 370 3.18 9.19 -0.52
C ARG A 370 1.91 9.63 -1.25
N ARG A 371 0.74 9.13 -0.82
CA ARG A 371 -0.55 9.50 -1.43
C ARG A 371 -0.90 10.96 -1.23
N PHE A 372 -0.70 11.50 -0.03
CA PHE A 372 -0.94 12.91 0.26
C PHE A 372 -0.12 13.80 -0.67
N ARG A 373 1.19 13.53 -0.81
CA ARG A 373 2.07 14.24 -1.76
C ARG A 373 1.62 14.11 -3.22
N GLN A 374 1.07 12.96 -3.59
CA GLN A 374 0.64 12.73 -4.96
C GLN A 374 -0.66 13.44 -5.31
N ARG A 375 -1.59 13.54 -4.37
CA ARG A 375 -2.96 14.00 -4.62
C ARG A 375 -3.23 15.43 -4.20
N LEU A 376 -2.60 15.89 -3.11
CA LEU A 376 -2.98 17.14 -2.44
C LEU A 376 -1.93 18.24 -2.53
N VAL A 377 -0.68 17.88 -2.85
CA VAL A 377 0.42 18.85 -2.99
C VAL A 377 0.51 19.29 -4.44
N PHE A 378 0.45 20.60 -4.67
CA PHE A 378 0.63 21.16 -6.01
C PHE A 378 2.07 20.94 -6.49
N ARG A 379 2.23 20.56 -7.76
CA ARG A 379 3.55 20.29 -8.35
C ARG A 379 4.03 21.49 -9.14
N TYR A 380 5.17 22.03 -8.73
CA TYR A 380 5.90 23.02 -9.50
C TYR A 380 6.91 22.35 -10.42
N ASP A 381 6.98 22.83 -11.66
CA ASP A 381 8.05 22.46 -12.59
C ASP A 381 9.29 23.32 -12.33
N GLY A 382 10.43 22.68 -12.08
CA GLY A 382 11.71 23.34 -11.82
C GLY A 382 12.12 23.34 -10.34
N LYS A 383 13.38 23.71 -10.10
CA LYS A 383 13.96 23.71 -8.75
C LYS A 383 13.77 25.08 -8.08
N PRO A 384 13.32 25.14 -6.81
CA PRO A 384 13.20 26.40 -6.09
C PRO A 384 14.58 27.02 -5.81
N ARG A 385 14.68 28.33 -5.99
CA ARG A 385 15.83 29.16 -5.62
C ARG A 385 15.43 30.08 -4.47
N PHE A 386 16.34 30.24 -3.50
CA PHE A 386 16.14 31.04 -2.31
C PHE A 386 17.05 32.27 -2.38
N LYS A 387 16.48 33.47 -2.41
CA LYS A 387 17.23 34.72 -2.54
C LYS A 387 16.92 35.64 -1.36
N SER A 388 17.93 36.15 -0.67
CA SER A 388 17.73 37.20 0.34
C SER A 388 17.22 38.49 -0.33
N PHE A 389 16.34 39.19 0.37
CA PHE A 389 15.76 40.45 -0.10
C PHE A 389 15.96 41.54 0.94
N GLY A 390 16.60 42.64 0.53
CA GLY A 390 16.98 43.74 1.42
C GLY A 390 18.08 43.35 2.43
N GLU A 391 18.52 44.34 3.20
CA GLU A 391 19.47 44.15 4.29
C GLU A 391 18.77 43.54 5.53
N PRO A 392 19.50 42.76 6.36
CA PRO A 392 18.98 42.28 7.63
C PRO A 392 18.53 43.47 8.52
N VAL A 393 17.34 43.35 9.11
CA VAL A 393 16.78 44.36 10.01
C VAL A 393 17.05 43.97 11.46
N ASP A 394 17.73 44.84 12.20
CA ASP A 394 17.87 44.69 13.64
C ASP A 394 16.54 45.01 14.34
N ARG A 395 15.96 44.03 15.05
CA ARG A 395 14.71 44.19 15.79
C ARG A 395 14.94 44.32 17.30
N GLY A 396 16.18 44.40 17.76
CA GLY A 396 16.56 44.42 19.17
C GLY A 396 17.06 43.06 19.63
N PRO A 397 16.19 42.12 20.08
CA PRO A 397 16.60 40.81 20.58
C PRO A 397 16.97 39.80 19.48
N PHE A 398 16.62 40.07 18.23
CA PHE A 398 16.95 39.22 17.07
C PHE A 398 17.17 40.07 15.81
N THR A 399 17.76 39.47 14.79
CA THR A 399 17.90 40.04 13.44
C THR A 399 16.93 39.35 12.49
N GLN A 400 16.21 40.10 11.67
CA GLN A 400 15.22 39.59 10.72
C GLN A 400 15.73 39.76 9.28
N GLN A 401 15.74 38.68 8.50
CA GLN A 401 16.06 38.69 7.07
C GLN A 401 14.88 38.13 6.25
N GLU A 402 14.44 38.89 5.23
CA GLU A 402 13.46 38.41 4.25
C GLU A 402 14.14 37.59 3.15
N TYR A 403 13.47 36.53 2.71
CA TYR A 403 13.88 35.69 1.59
C TYR A 403 12.72 35.45 0.63
N HIS A 404 12.99 35.50 -0.66
CA HIS A 404 12.05 35.14 -1.73
C HIS A 404 12.36 33.74 -2.26
N VAL A 405 11.31 32.95 -2.46
CA VAL A 405 11.37 31.63 -3.09
C VAL A 405 10.90 31.75 -4.53
N LEU A 406 11.79 31.40 -5.46
CA LEU A 406 11.62 31.63 -6.89
C LEU A 406 11.66 30.29 -7.65
N VAL A 407 10.82 30.15 -8.67
CA VAL A 407 10.94 29.10 -9.70
C VAL A 407 10.96 29.79 -11.06
N GLY A 408 12.04 29.59 -11.82
CA GLY A 408 12.38 30.51 -12.89
C GLY A 408 12.51 31.94 -12.32
N ASP A 409 11.89 32.92 -12.97
CA ASP A 409 11.87 34.32 -12.53
C ASP A 409 10.58 34.70 -11.75
N ARG A 410 9.72 33.72 -11.46
CA ARG A 410 8.48 33.95 -10.72
C ARG A 410 8.69 33.70 -9.23
N ARG A 411 8.30 34.67 -8.40
CA ARG A 411 8.24 34.51 -6.95
C ARG A 411 7.01 33.71 -6.58
N LEU A 412 7.21 32.59 -5.90
CA LEU A 412 6.13 31.75 -5.39
C LEU A 412 5.60 32.29 -4.07
N PHE A 413 6.50 32.53 -3.12
CA PHE A 413 6.21 33.08 -1.80
C PHE A 413 7.48 33.68 -1.20
N ARG A 414 7.36 34.27 -0.01
CA ARG A 414 8.48 34.72 0.82
C ARG A 414 8.39 34.14 2.22
N PHE A 415 9.52 34.12 2.91
CA PHE A 415 9.60 33.77 4.31
C PHE A 415 10.64 34.66 5.01
N PHE A 416 10.60 34.67 6.32
CA PHE A 416 11.45 35.49 7.17
C PHE A 416 12.27 34.60 8.08
N ARG A 417 13.58 34.83 8.12
CA ARG A 417 14.50 34.16 9.05
C ARG A 417 14.81 35.13 10.18
N LEU A 418 14.51 34.74 11.41
CA LEU A 418 14.75 35.54 12.62
C LEU A 418 15.86 34.85 13.42
N GLU A 419 17.03 35.48 13.45
CA GLU A 419 18.22 34.99 14.14
C GLU A 419 18.32 35.64 15.53
N PRO A 420 18.20 34.87 16.61
CA PRO A 420 18.25 35.41 17.96
C PRO A 420 19.67 35.89 18.30
N LYS A 421 19.79 37.07 18.92
CA LYS A 421 21.11 37.56 19.39
C LYS A 421 21.58 36.83 20.65
N ARG A 422 20.66 36.23 21.40
CA ARG A 422 20.94 35.36 22.56
C ARG A 422 20.27 34.01 22.32
N PRO A 423 21.01 32.90 22.31
CA PRO A 423 20.42 31.58 22.11
C PRO A 423 19.48 31.22 23.27
N ALA A 424 18.47 30.39 22.98
CA ALA A 424 17.55 29.88 24.00
C ALA A 424 18.37 29.23 25.12
N PRO A 425 18.09 29.53 26.40
CA PRO A 425 18.92 29.06 27.51
C PRO A 425 19.06 27.54 27.44
N PRO A 426 20.29 26.98 27.46
CA PRO A 426 20.46 25.56 27.62
C PRO A 426 19.92 25.16 29.00
N ALA A 427 19.23 24.02 29.09
CA ALA A 427 18.77 23.49 30.37
C ALA A 427 19.92 23.15 31.35
N THR A 428 21.19 23.22 30.90
CA THR A 428 22.39 22.95 31.70
C THR A 428 23.50 23.97 31.40
N PRO A 429 24.28 24.42 32.40
CA PRO A 429 25.18 25.57 32.24
C PRO A 429 26.51 25.29 31.53
N HIS A 430 26.71 24.13 30.90
CA HIS A 430 28.05 23.67 30.48
C HIS A 430 28.08 23.17 29.03
N SER A 431 28.08 24.08 28.05
CA SER A 431 28.77 23.80 26.78
C SER A 431 29.21 25.11 26.11
N ARG A 432 30.50 25.45 26.26
CA ARG A 432 31.21 26.38 25.38
C ARG A 432 32.10 25.55 24.47
N SER A 433 31.60 25.14 23.30
CA SER A 433 32.47 24.74 22.18
C SER A 433 31.70 24.66 20.86
N GLY A 434 32.02 25.58 19.94
CA GLY A 434 32.16 25.29 18.50
C GLY A 434 30.90 24.92 17.72
N CYS A 435 30.36 25.89 16.97
CA CYS A 435 29.25 25.78 16.01
C CYS A 435 27.89 25.51 16.68
N ASP A 436 27.36 26.52 17.36
CA ASP A 436 26.11 26.44 18.11
C ASP A 436 24.89 26.37 17.20
N ARG A 437 24.63 25.18 16.66
CA ARG A 437 23.34 24.86 16.03
C ARG A 437 22.22 25.08 17.05
N LEU A 438 21.23 25.87 16.65
CA LEU A 438 20.13 26.35 17.46
C LEU A 438 18.90 25.45 17.35
N PRO A 439 18.12 25.28 18.44
CA PRO A 439 16.78 24.76 18.31
C PRO A 439 15.99 25.71 17.42
N THR A 440 15.24 25.16 16.48
CA THR A 440 14.61 25.92 15.40
C THR A 440 13.11 25.71 15.43
N ILE A 441 12.33 26.77 15.23
CA ILE A 441 10.87 26.66 15.08
C ILE A 441 10.47 27.26 13.75
N VAL A 442 9.74 26.47 12.95
CA VAL A 442 9.12 26.97 11.72
C VAL A 442 7.69 27.39 12.05
N CYS A 443 7.41 28.68 11.88
CA CYS A 443 6.11 29.27 12.14
C CYS A 443 5.36 29.47 10.81
N PHE A 444 4.19 28.85 10.70
CA PHE A 444 3.30 29.06 9.56
C PHE A 444 2.25 30.11 9.91
N MET A 445 2.10 31.09 9.03
CA MET A 445 1.11 32.15 9.18
C MET A 445 -0.32 31.60 9.13
N GLY A 446 -1.20 32.17 9.95
CA GLY A 446 -2.62 31.90 9.90
C GLY A 446 -3.34 32.56 8.72
N HIS A 447 -4.66 32.55 8.76
CA HIS A 447 -5.53 33.29 7.83
C HIS A 447 -5.52 34.81 8.10
N GLY A 448 -4.35 35.44 8.00
CA GLY A 448 -4.15 36.85 8.25
C GLY A 448 -2.94 37.45 7.53
N LYS A 449 -2.34 38.48 8.13
CA LYS A 449 -1.24 39.27 7.56
C LYS A 449 0.11 38.83 8.11
N VAL A 450 1.19 39.10 7.37
CA VAL A 450 2.56 38.80 7.81
C VAL A 450 2.92 39.60 9.06
N ARG A 451 2.43 40.83 9.18
CA ARG A 451 2.67 41.67 10.36
C ARG A 451 2.09 41.06 11.64
N GLN A 452 1.02 40.28 11.54
CA GLN A 452 0.41 39.64 12.71
C GLN A 452 1.29 38.56 13.34
N ILE A 453 2.06 37.82 12.52
CA ILE A 453 2.98 36.78 13.04
C ILE A 453 4.35 37.35 13.44
N LEU A 454 4.74 38.52 12.91
CA LEU A 454 6.07 39.12 13.11
C LEU A 454 6.10 40.33 14.04
N GLU A 455 5.04 41.13 14.13
CA GLU A 455 5.11 42.49 14.69
C GLU A 455 3.95 42.84 15.64
N GLU A 456 2.76 42.24 15.49
CA GLU A 456 1.55 42.67 16.22
C GLU A 456 1.19 41.69 17.36
N PRO A 457 1.64 41.93 18.61
CA PRO A 457 1.37 41.05 19.76
C PRO A 457 -0.11 41.00 20.17
N ASP A 458 -0.89 42.04 19.81
CA ASP A 458 -2.34 42.10 20.09
C ASP A 458 -3.18 41.47 18.98
N SER A 459 -2.56 41.01 17.89
CA SER A 459 -3.26 40.23 16.86
C SER A 459 -3.54 38.81 17.37
N TYR A 460 -4.47 38.11 16.74
CA TYR A 460 -4.76 36.70 17.08
C TYR A 460 -3.57 35.74 16.85
N GLN A 461 -2.53 36.17 16.12
CA GLN A 461 -1.28 35.41 15.96
C GLN A 461 -0.20 35.81 16.98
N HIS A 462 -0.44 36.86 17.76
CA HIS A 462 0.38 37.37 18.87
C HIS A 462 1.87 37.56 18.57
N ALA A 463 2.22 37.97 17.34
CA ALA A 463 3.61 38.09 16.91
C ALA A 463 4.44 36.83 17.24
N CYS A 464 3.82 35.64 17.17
CA CYS A 464 4.39 34.45 17.80
C CYS A 464 5.76 34.05 17.25
N ALA A 465 6.06 34.35 15.98
CA ALA A 465 7.39 34.11 15.42
C ALA A 465 8.46 35.02 16.05
N ALA A 466 8.16 36.30 16.24
CA ALA A 466 9.06 37.25 16.92
C ALA A 466 9.25 36.87 18.39
N ARG A 467 8.16 36.58 19.11
CA ARG A 467 8.23 36.15 20.51
C ARG A 467 9.02 34.85 20.69
N LEU A 468 8.94 33.90 19.75
CA LEU A 468 9.80 32.69 19.80
C LEU A 468 11.27 33.01 19.51
N ALA A 469 11.57 33.94 18.61
CA ALA A 469 12.93 34.40 18.40
C ALA A 469 13.49 35.14 19.63
N GLU A 470 12.66 35.91 20.34
CA GLU A 470 13.01 36.53 21.63
C GLU A 470 13.35 35.51 22.72
N GLN A 471 12.69 34.34 22.70
CA GLN A 471 13.01 33.20 23.57
C GLN A 471 14.28 32.45 23.13
N GLY A 472 14.96 32.92 22.06
CA GLY A 472 16.26 32.42 21.62
C GLY A 472 16.21 31.24 20.64
N TYR A 473 15.05 30.96 20.04
CA TYR A 473 14.95 30.00 18.94
C TYR A 473 15.38 30.66 17.62
N LEU A 474 16.01 29.89 16.73
CA LEU A 474 16.08 30.27 15.33
C LEU A 474 14.69 30.09 14.72
N VAL A 475 14.11 31.13 14.12
CA VAL A 475 12.73 31.07 13.62
C VAL A 475 12.68 31.30 12.12
N PHE A 476 11.87 30.48 11.44
CA PHE A 476 11.50 30.68 10.03
C PHE A 476 9.99 30.90 9.93
N ALA A 477 9.55 32.07 9.51
CA ALA A 477 8.14 32.42 9.37
C ALA A 477 7.72 32.47 7.90
N MET A 478 6.75 31.64 7.50
CA MET A 478 6.26 31.57 6.11
C MET A 478 5.08 32.50 5.87
N GLU A 479 5.11 33.29 4.80
CA GLU A 479 3.92 33.97 4.28
C GLU A 479 3.08 32.99 3.44
N ASN A 480 1.75 33.07 3.57
CA ASN A 480 0.83 32.36 2.69
C ASN A 480 0.52 33.21 1.46
N VAL A 481 0.73 32.66 0.27
CA VAL A 481 0.45 33.35 -1.01
C VAL A 481 -1.02 33.81 -1.09
N GLY A 482 -1.26 35.03 -1.58
CA GLY A 482 -2.62 35.59 -1.73
C GLY A 482 -3.27 36.19 -0.48
N MET A 483 -2.53 36.32 0.64
CA MET A 483 -3.04 36.92 1.89
C MET A 483 -2.71 38.42 2.07
N GLU A 484 -1.55 38.86 1.60
CA GLU A 484 -1.20 40.29 1.51
C GLU A 484 -1.67 40.87 0.17
N PRO A 485 -1.95 42.19 0.07
CA PRO A 485 -2.50 42.79 -1.14
C PRO A 485 -1.57 42.62 -2.33
N GLN A 486 -1.97 41.75 -3.26
CA GLN A 486 -1.42 41.57 -4.60
C GLN A 486 -2.59 41.56 -5.58
N ARG A 487 -2.31 41.29 -6.87
CA ARG A 487 -3.36 41.19 -7.90
C ARG A 487 -4.34 40.03 -7.63
N ASP A 488 -3.82 38.88 -7.19
CA ASP A 488 -4.62 37.67 -6.96
C ASP A 488 -4.72 37.37 -5.46
N THR A 489 -5.95 37.29 -4.96
CA THR A 489 -6.30 36.94 -3.57
C THR A 489 -6.33 35.42 -3.37
N HIS A 490 -6.20 34.95 -2.13
CA HIS A 490 -6.29 33.53 -1.81
C HIS A 490 -7.62 32.88 -2.27
N LEU A 491 -8.73 33.61 -2.27
CA LEU A 491 -10.03 33.13 -2.77
C LEU A 491 -10.05 32.99 -4.29
N GLU A 492 -9.42 33.91 -5.03
CA GLU A 492 -9.28 33.81 -6.49
C GLU A 492 -8.37 32.65 -6.87
N LEU A 493 -7.24 32.50 -6.18
CA LEU A 493 -6.36 31.34 -6.33
C LEU A 493 -7.11 30.03 -6.06
N ASP A 494 -7.84 29.95 -4.95
CA ASP A 494 -8.64 28.77 -4.59
C ASP A 494 -9.68 28.43 -5.67
N ARG A 495 -10.42 29.43 -6.15
CA ARG A 495 -11.47 29.25 -7.17
C ARG A 495 -10.91 28.68 -8.47
N ILE A 496 -9.77 29.20 -8.94
CA ILE A 496 -9.15 28.75 -10.19
C ILE A 496 -8.59 27.33 -10.02
N LEU A 497 -7.86 27.07 -8.93
CA LEU A 497 -7.25 25.76 -8.67
C LEU A 497 -8.26 24.63 -8.54
N ARG A 498 -9.47 24.92 -8.04
CA ARG A 498 -10.55 23.93 -7.91
C ARG A 498 -10.97 23.32 -9.24
N LEU A 499 -10.81 24.04 -10.35
CA LEU A 499 -11.12 23.50 -11.68
C LEU A 499 -10.18 22.36 -12.09
N ASP A 500 -8.95 22.37 -11.57
CA ASP A 500 -7.94 21.33 -11.79
C ASP A 500 -7.91 20.29 -10.64
N GLY A 501 -8.89 20.32 -9.73
CA GLY A 501 -8.97 19.41 -8.59
C GLY A 501 -8.07 19.77 -7.40
N TYR A 502 -7.44 20.95 -7.41
CA TYR A 502 -6.63 21.47 -6.30
C TYR A 502 -7.38 22.54 -5.50
N GLY A 503 -6.84 22.96 -4.36
CA GLY A 503 -7.29 24.16 -3.65
C GLY A 503 -6.12 25.04 -3.26
N TRP A 504 -6.38 26.18 -2.63
CA TRP A 504 -5.32 27.09 -2.18
C TRP A 504 -4.31 26.41 -1.25
N TYR A 505 -4.78 25.55 -0.34
CA TYR A 505 -3.91 24.75 0.54
C TYR A 505 -2.94 23.84 -0.23
N SER A 506 -3.28 23.40 -1.45
CA SER A 506 -2.36 22.59 -2.26
C SER A 506 -1.09 23.35 -2.62
N LEU A 507 -1.17 24.67 -2.84
CA LEU A 507 0.00 25.53 -2.99
C LEU A 507 0.76 25.66 -1.67
N LEU A 508 0.05 25.90 -0.57
CA LEU A 508 0.67 26.09 0.74
C LEU A 508 1.41 24.85 1.22
N PHE A 509 0.88 23.64 0.97
CA PHE A 509 1.59 22.39 1.27
C PHE A 509 2.89 22.27 0.46
N ALA A 510 2.89 22.71 -0.80
CA ALA A 510 4.11 22.72 -1.62
C ALA A 510 5.13 23.73 -1.08
N HIS A 511 4.69 24.95 -0.76
CA HIS A 511 5.54 26.02 -0.22
C HIS A 511 6.14 25.66 1.12
N GLN A 512 5.35 25.05 1.99
CA GLN A 512 5.78 24.51 3.27
C GLN A 512 6.90 23.48 3.11
N LEU A 513 6.75 22.52 2.19
CA LEU A 513 7.78 21.50 1.97
C LEU A 513 9.07 22.12 1.44
N MET A 514 8.97 23.09 0.53
CA MET A 514 10.13 23.86 0.04
C MET A 514 10.84 24.62 1.18
N LEU A 515 10.08 25.22 2.09
CA LEU A 515 10.63 25.91 3.25
C LEU A 515 11.35 24.94 4.18
N LEU A 516 10.75 23.79 4.50
CA LEU A 516 11.39 22.77 5.34
C LEU A 516 12.71 22.29 4.73
N ASP A 517 12.76 22.04 3.42
CA ASP A 517 14.00 21.66 2.74
C ASP A 517 15.09 22.72 2.90
N ARG A 518 14.74 24.02 2.85
CA ARG A 518 15.68 25.11 3.10
C ARG A 518 16.13 25.20 4.56
N VAL A 519 15.21 24.95 5.51
CA VAL A 519 15.49 24.98 6.95
C VAL A 519 16.50 23.90 7.31
N PHE A 520 16.29 22.65 6.86
CA PHE A 520 17.15 21.52 7.26
C PHE A 520 18.58 21.56 6.67
N VAL A 521 18.84 22.42 5.68
CA VAL A 521 20.20 22.65 5.15
C VAL A 521 20.86 23.91 5.70
N ASP A 522 20.18 24.68 6.56
CA ASP A 522 20.76 25.86 7.19
C ASP A 522 21.81 25.45 8.23
N HIS A 523 23.00 26.05 8.15
CA HIS A 523 24.15 25.67 8.96
C HIS A 523 23.95 25.94 10.47
N GLN A 524 23.05 26.86 10.83
CA GLN A 524 22.72 27.17 12.22
C GLN A 524 21.58 26.30 12.78
N VAL A 525 20.91 25.48 11.95
CA VAL A 525 19.81 24.64 12.42
C VAL A 525 20.36 23.36 13.05
N ASP A 526 19.87 23.03 14.25
CA ASP A 526 20.04 21.68 14.80
C ASP A 526 18.95 20.76 14.21
N PRO A 527 19.30 19.82 13.30
CA PRO A 527 18.30 19.02 12.61
C PRO A 527 17.52 18.08 13.53
N LYS A 528 17.98 17.85 14.78
CA LYS A 528 17.26 17.04 15.77
C LYS A 528 16.28 17.87 16.62
N ARG A 529 16.31 19.19 16.51
CA ARG A 529 15.54 20.12 17.34
C ARG A 529 14.76 21.13 16.50
N VAL A 530 14.05 20.63 15.48
CA VAL A 530 13.18 21.44 14.62
C VAL A 530 11.71 21.21 15.02
N GLY A 531 11.07 22.24 15.58
CA GLY A 531 9.64 22.26 15.85
C GLY A 531 8.86 23.01 14.76
N VAL A 532 7.55 22.77 14.69
CA VAL A 532 6.65 23.53 13.79
C VAL A 532 5.40 23.99 14.52
N THR A 533 4.92 25.20 14.22
CA THR A 533 3.70 25.73 14.83
C THR A 533 2.97 26.76 13.96
N GLY A 534 1.72 27.05 14.34
CA GLY A 534 0.89 28.10 13.77
C GLY A 534 -0.53 27.99 14.33
N VAL A 535 -1.35 29.01 14.06
CA VAL A 535 -2.80 29.03 14.38
C VAL A 535 -3.63 29.04 13.11
N SER A 536 -4.80 28.41 13.13
CA SER A 536 -5.73 28.38 11.99
C SER A 536 -5.10 27.69 10.78
N THR A 537 -5.07 28.33 9.60
CA THR A 537 -4.28 27.90 8.44
C THR A 537 -2.86 27.48 8.81
N GLY A 538 -2.20 28.25 9.67
CA GLY A 538 -0.86 27.96 10.16
C GLY A 538 -0.81 26.69 11.03
N GLY A 539 -1.87 26.39 11.77
CA GLY A 539 -2.01 25.16 12.54
C GLY A 539 -2.13 23.93 11.62
N LEU A 540 -2.93 24.01 10.56
CA LEU A 540 -3.08 22.93 9.58
C LEU A 540 -1.78 22.71 8.81
N LEU A 541 -1.08 23.81 8.49
CA LEU A 541 0.27 23.74 7.97
C LEU A 541 1.22 23.08 8.98
N ALA A 542 1.28 23.50 10.24
CA ALA A 542 2.13 22.85 11.24
C ALA A 542 1.86 21.33 11.35
N LEU A 543 0.59 20.92 11.33
CA LEU A 543 0.19 19.52 11.34
C LEU A 543 0.70 18.77 10.09
N THR A 544 0.48 19.33 8.90
CA THR A 544 0.88 18.71 7.63
C THR A 544 2.39 18.70 7.44
N ALA A 545 3.11 19.73 7.87
CA ALA A 545 4.57 19.76 7.91
C ALA A 545 5.12 18.58 8.71
N ALA A 546 4.65 18.41 9.94
CA ALA A 546 5.08 17.31 10.78
C ALA A 546 4.63 15.97 10.22
N ALA A 547 3.42 15.87 9.67
CA ALA A 547 2.90 14.64 9.09
C ALA A 547 3.71 14.17 7.87
N LEU A 548 4.12 15.10 6.99
CA LEU A 548 4.78 14.78 5.73
C LEU A 548 6.29 14.69 5.86
N ASP A 549 6.91 15.49 6.72
CA ASP A 549 8.35 15.52 6.94
C ASP A 549 8.73 14.89 8.28
N GLU A 550 9.32 13.70 8.21
CA GLU A 550 9.72 12.91 9.38
C GLU A 550 10.90 13.53 10.14
N ARG A 551 11.59 14.54 9.57
CA ARG A 551 12.68 15.26 10.22
C ARG A 551 12.20 16.25 11.27
N VAL A 552 10.94 16.69 11.21
CA VAL A 552 10.34 17.58 12.22
C VAL A 552 10.24 16.83 13.54
N ALA A 553 10.77 17.39 14.62
CA ALA A 553 10.85 16.73 15.92
C ALA A 553 9.57 16.86 16.76
N ALA A 554 8.85 17.98 16.66
CA ALA A 554 7.65 18.26 17.45
C ALA A 554 6.71 19.23 16.73
N ALA A 555 5.41 19.15 16.99
CA ALA A 555 4.41 20.05 16.38
C ALA A 555 3.44 20.62 17.41
N SER A 556 3.19 21.92 17.35
CA SER A 556 2.13 22.60 18.11
C SER A 556 1.09 23.16 17.14
N VAL A 557 -0.06 22.48 17.07
CA VAL A 557 -1.17 22.70 16.12
C VAL A 557 -2.27 23.48 16.83
N GLN A 558 -2.51 24.72 16.41
CA GLN A 558 -3.45 25.60 17.11
C GLN A 558 -4.63 26.05 16.25
N GLY A 559 -5.79 26.22 16.88
CA GLY A 559 -6.98 26.86 16.34
C GLY A 559 -7.52 26.24 15.06
N ILE A 560 -7.43 24.92 14.87
CA ILE A 560 -7.99 24.27 13.67
C ILE A 560 -8.27 22.77 13.84
N PHE A 561 -7.69 22.13 14.86
CA PHE A 561 -7.74 20.67 14.95
C PHE A 561 -9.18 20.19 15.23
N GLY A 562 -9.61 19.16 14.51
CA GLY A 562 -10.97 18.62 14.52
C GLY A 562 -11.28 17.95 13.19
N SER A 563 -12.41 17.25 13.04
CA SER A 563 -12.75 16.69 11.72
C SER A 563 -13.06 17.82 10.73
N MET A 564 -12.47 17.77 9.53
CA MET A 564 -12.80 18.67 8.43
C MET A 564 -14.24 18.51 7.97
N ARG A 565 -14.88 17.35 8.24
CA ARG A 565 -16.34 17.19 8.06
C ARG A 565 -17.11 18.16 8.92
N VAL A 566 -16.73 18.20 10.20
CA VAL A 566 -17.38 19.02 11.19
C VAL A 566 -17.14 20.48 10.85
N SER A 567 -15.89 20.89 10.70
CA SER A 567 -15.56 22.30 10.49
C SER A 567 -16.03 22.83 9.13
N PHE A 568 -15.80 22.12 8.03
CA PHE A 568 -16.01 22.67 6.68
C PHE A 568 -17.23 22.12 5.92
N ILE A 569 -17.98 21.19 6.52
CA ILE A 569 -19.27 20.75 5.97
C ILE A 569 -20.40 21.11 6.93
N ARG A 570 -20.42 20.55 8.16
CA ARG A 570 -21.48 20.81 9.13
C ARG A 570 -21.50 22.27 9.58
N ASP A 571 -20.35 22.80 9.97
CA ASP A 571 -20.19 24.14 10.56
C ASP A 571 -19.60 25.14 9.55
N ARG A 572 -19.76 24.87 8.25
CA ARG A 572 -19.11 25.58 7.12
C ARG A 572 -19.27 27.11 7.18
N ASP A 573 -20.40 27.60 7.69
CA ASP A 573 -20.74 29.03 7.69
C ASP A 573 -19.92 29.81 8.74
N ARG A 574 -19.14 29.12 9.58
CA ARG A 574 -18.22 29.71 10.56
C ARG A 574 -16.80 29.92 10.02
N HIS A 575 -16.50 29.43 8.83
CA HIS A 575 -15.13 29.34 8.32
C HIS A 575 -15.00 29.77 6.86
N CYS A 576 -13.81 30.22 6.49
CA CYS A 576 -13.51 30.54 5.10
C CYS A 576 -13.57 29.30 4.21
N SER A 577 -14.23 29.40 3.06
CA SER A 577 -14.40 28.28 2.11
C SER A 577 -13.07 27.74 1.56
N CYS A 578 -11.98 28.52 1.63
CA CYS A 578 -10.64 28.08 1.23
C CYS A 578 -10.17 26.85 2.01
N GLY A 579 -10.69 26.61 3.23
CA GLY A 579 -10.39 25.42 4.03
C GLY A 579 -11.13 24.15 3.59
N ALA A 580 -12.08 24.24 2.66
CA ALA A 580 -12.72 23.06 2.06
C ALA A 580 -11.82 22.43 0.99
N ILE A 581 -10.75 21.75 1.42
CA ILE A 581 -9.69 21.19 0.55
C ILE A 581 -10.24 20.06 -0.35
N PRO A 582 -10.23 20.22 -1.68
CA PRO A 582 -10.69 19.18 -2.61
C PRO A 582 -9.91 17.87 -2.44
N GLY A 583 -10.63 16.75 -2.46
CA GLY A 583 -10.03 15.42 -2.42
C GLY A 583 -9.39 14.99 -1.08
N LEU A 584 -9.47 15.81 -0.02
CA LEU A 584 -8.90 15.47 1.30
C LEU A 584 -9.64 14.29 1.96
N LEU A 585 -10.94 14.46 2.18
CA LEU A 585 -11.79 13.57 2.99
C LEU A 585 -11.96 12.11 2.51
N PRO A 586 -11.84 11.78 1.22
CA PRO A 586 -11.84 10.40 0.77
C PRO A 586 -10.76 9.53 1.44
N GLU A 587 -9.60 10.10 1.77
CA GLU A 587 -8.49 9.33 2.37
C GLU A 587 -8.01 9.90 3.72
N PHE A 588 -8.07 11.22 3.89
CA PHE A 588 -7.47 11.93 5.01
C PHE A 588 -8.49 12.76 5.79
N ASP A 589 -8.23 12.90 7.08
CA ASP A 589 -8.78 13.96 7.92
C ASP A 589 -7.69 14.34 8.94
N LEU A 590 -7.88 15.42 9.68
CA LEU A 590 -6.90 15.96 10.63
C LEU A 590 -6.48 14.93 11.71
N PRO A 591 -7.36 14.09 12.29
CA PRO A 591 -6.89 13.06 13.21
C PRO A 591 -5.99 12.01 12.54
N GLU A 592 -6.23 11.60 11.30
CA GLU A 592 -5.29 10.74 10.56
C GLU A 592 -3.96 11.44 10.30
N LEU A 593 -3.96 12.74 9.97
CA LEU A 593 -2.72 13.49 9.82
C LEU A 593 -1.93 13.56 11.13
N ALA A 594 -2.59 13.68 12.28
CA ALA A 594 -1.93 13.59 13.58
C ALA A 594 -1.33 12.21 13.83
N LEU A 595 -1.97 11.14 13.36
CA LEU A 595 -1.41 9.78 13.41
C LEU A 595 -0.19 9.61 12.49
N LEU A 596 -0.04 10.40 11.44
CA LEU A 596 1.21 10.46 10.65
C LEU A 596 2.35 11.18 11.39
N VAL A 597 2.07 11.92 12.47
CA VAL A 597 3.11 12.53 13.32
C VAL A 597 3.68 11.50 14.30
N ALA A 598 2.87 10.54 14.74
CA ALA A 598 3.27 9.52 15.71
C ALA A 598 4.56 8.77 15.28
N PRO A 599 5.47 8.44 16.19
CA PRO A 599 5.38 8.59 17.66
C PRO A 599 5.86 9.96 18.18
N ARG A 600 6.09 10.97 17.32
CA ARG A 600 6.63 12.27 17.74
C ARG A 600 5.62 13.06 18.55
N PRO A 601 6.06 13.89 19.53
CA PRO A 601 5.16 14.68 20.35
C PRO A 601 4.36 15.70 19.53
N ILE A 602 3.07 15.81 19.84
CA ILE A 602 2.16 16.80 19.27
C ILE A 602 1.36 17.48 20.38
N HIS A 603 1.27 18.81 20.30
CA HIS A 603 0.43 19.65 21.13
C HIS A 603 -0.70 20.22 20.27
N ILE A 604 -1.92 20.13 20.76
CA ILE A 604 -3.14 20.59 20.10
C ILE A 604 -3.83 21.60 21.00
N SER A 605 -4.12 22.78 20.47
CA SER A 605 -4.78 23.86 21.21
C SER A 605 -5.94 24.42 20.42
N ASN A 606 -7.17 24.28 20.92
CA ASN A 606 -8.35 24.98 20.40
C ASN A 606 -8.96 25.75 21.57
N ALA A 607 -9.12 27.08 21.46
CA ALA A 607 -9.62 27.88 22.57
C ALA A 607 -11.08 27.54 22.92
N ALA A 608 -11.48 27.87 24.15
CA ALA A 608 -12.78 27.54 24.71
C ALA A 608 -13.96 28.07 23.86
N GLN A 609 -13.79 29.23 23.20
CA GLN A 609 -14.81 29.90 22.40
C GLN A 609 -14.43 29.96 20.91
N ASP A 610 -13.51 29.09 20.46
CA ASP A 610 -13.10 28.99 19.05
C ASP A 610 -14.23 28.39 18.18
N GLY A 611 -14.44 28.97 17.00
CA GLY A 611 -15.40 28.47 16.01
C GLY A 611 -15.11 27.04 15.54
N PHE A 612 -13.84 26.60 15.60
CA PHE A 612 -13.45 25.21 15.28
C PHE A 612 -13.84 24.19 16.37
N GLY A 613 -14.31 24.64 17.54
CA GLY A 613 -14.92 23.80 18.56
C GLY A 613 -13.92 22.94 19.36
N PRO A 614 -13.60 23.29 20.63
CA PRO A 614 -12.68 22.49 21.45
C PRO A 614 -13.21 21.09 21.77
N ALA A 615 -14.53 20.90 21.80
CA ALA A 615 -15.15 19.58 21.99
C ALA A 615 -14.83 18.62 20.84
N GLU A 616 -14.81 19.13 19.61
CA GLU A 616 -14.48 18.33 18.42
C GLU A 616 -13.00 17.94 18.41
N ALA A 617 -12.12 18.89 18.73
CA ALA A 617 -10.69 18.65 18.89
C ALA A 617 -10.43 17.56 19.95
N ARG A 618 -11.07 17.68 21.12
CA ARG A 618 -10.99 16.71 22.22
C ARG A 618 -11.43 15.32 21.78
N ARG A 619 -12.60 15.21 21.13
CA ARG A 619 -13.12 13.94 20.59
C ARG A 619 -12.10 13.28 19.65
N CYS A 620 -11.50 14.07 18.76
CA CYS A 620 -10.48 13.58 17.83
C CYS A 620 -9.21 13.13 18.55
N VAL A 621 -8.74 13.89 19.56
CA VAL A 621 -7.59 13.53 20.41
C VAL A 621 -7.83 12.21 21.14
N GLU A 622 -9.01 12.04 21.75
CA GLU A 622 -9.41 10.82 22.44
C GLU A 622 -9.41 9.62 21.48
N LYS A 623 -9.88 9.82 20.24
CA LYS A 623 -9.91 8.79 19.19
C LYS A 623 -8.51 8.32 18.78
N ILE A 624 -7.52 9.22 18.70
CA ILE A 624 -6.15 8.89 18.24
C ILE A 624 -5.20 8.46 19.37
N THR A 625 -5.50 8.82 20.62
CA THR A 625 -4.62 8.57 21.79
C THR A 625 -4.25 7.09 21.97
N PRO A 626 -5.18 6.12 21.88
CA PRO A 626 -4.83 4.70 22.01
C PRO A 626 -3.82 4.23 20.94
N ILE A 627 -3.95 4.74 19.72
CA ILE A 627 -3.06 4.40 18.60
C ILE A 627 -1.68 5.02 18.85
N TYR A 628 -1.61 6.28 19.28
CA TYR A 628 -0.36 6.97 19.63
C TYR A 628 0.46 6.20 20.68
N ARG A 629 -0.20 5.79 21.77
CA ARG A 629 0.43 4.99 22.84
C ARG A 629 0.91 3.64 22.34
N ARG A 630 0.09 2.97 21.52
CA ARG A 630 0.40 1.64 20.97
C ARG A 630 1.65 1.63 20.09
N VAL A 631 1.96 2.75 19.42
CA VAL A 631 3.14 2.89 18.57
C VAL A 631 4.33 3.52 19.29
N GLY A 632 4.26 3.66 20.62
CA GLY A 632 5.34 4.13 21.47
C GLY A 632 5.46 5.65 21.60
N GLY A 633 4.49 6.41 21.10
CA GLY A 633 4.46 7.86 21.27
C GLY A 633 3.81 8.30 22.58
N PRO A 634 4.12 9.52 23.09
CA PRO A 634 3.36 10.11 24.18
C PRO A 634 1.92 10.36 23.75
N ALA A 635 0.99 10.41 24.69
CA ALA A 635 -0.37 10.86 24.37
C ALA A 635 -0.32 12.29 23.80
N PRO A 636 -1.07 12.61 22.73
CA PRO A 636 -1.20 13.98 22.24
C PRO A 636 -1.61 14.93 23.38
N GLU A 637 -0.88 16.02 23.55
CA GLU A 637 -1.23 17.05 24.55
C GLU A 637 -2.40 17.88 24.00
N PHE A 638 -3.45 18.08 24.80
CA PHE A 638 -4.59 18.93 24.42
C PHE A 638 -4.81 20.04 25.45
N THR A 639 -4.88 21.27 24.97
CA THR A 639 -5.26 22.43 25.78
C THR A 639 -6.47 23.15 25.20
N SER A 640 -7.30 23.70 26.08
CA SER A 640 -8.43 24.55 25.72
C SER A 640 -8.36 25.83 26.55
N PRO A 641 -7.44 26.77 26.21
CA PRO A 641 -7.31 28.02 26.94
C PRO A 641 -8.61 28.85 26.85
N PRO A 642 -8.87 29.76 27.81
CA PRO A 642 -9.92 30.75 27.64
C PRO A 642 -9.61 31.64 26.42
N GLY A 643 -10.65 32.27 25.87
CA GLY A 643 -10.51 33.16 24.71
C GLY A 643 -11.14 32.59 23.43
N HIS A 644 -10.84 33.25 22.32
CA HIS A 644 -11.43 33.02 21.01
C HIS A 644 -10.40 32.37 20.05
N HIS A 645 -10.59 32.53 18.74
CA HIS A 645 -9.71 31.96 17.73
C HIS A 645 -8.34 32.66 17.68
N GLU A 646 -7.41 32.26 18.57
CA GLU A 646 -6.10 32.90 18.75
C GLU A 646 -4.98 31.91 19.11
N PHE A 647 -3.73 32.34 18.96
CA PHE A 647 -2.54 31.53 19.23
C PHE A 647 -2.19 31.53 20.72
N ASN A 648 -2.25 30.36 21.37
CA ASN A 648 -1.78 30.20 22.74
C ASN A 648 -0.24 30.12 22.78
N PHE A 649 0.40 31.28 22.99
CA PHE A 649 1.86 31.37 23.04
C PHE A 649 2.45 30.58 24.21
N GLU A 650 1.91 30.76 25.41
CA GLU A 650 2.46 30.13 26.62
C GLU A 650 2.42 28.60 26.53
N GLY A 651 1.32 28.04 26.00
CA GLY A 651 1.20 26.60 25.74
C GLY A 651 2.25 26.09 24.76
N ALA A 652 2.43 26.77 23.62
CA ALA A 652 3.42 26.39 22.62
C ALA A 652 4.87 26.54 23.14
N ALA A 653 5.18 27.64 23.83
CA ALA A 653 6.50 27.89 24.39
C ALA A 653 6.87 26.83 25.43
N ALA A 654 5.96 26.51 26.35
CA ALA A 654 6.15 25.46 27.34
C ALA A 654 6.34 24.08 26.69
N PHE A 655 5.56 23.77 25.65
CA PHE A 655 5.69 22.52 24.89
C PHE A 655 7.07 22.39 24.21
N PHE A 656 7.51 23.42 23.48
CA PHE A 656 8.82 23.39 22.80
C PHE A 656 9.99 23.39 23.79
N ALA A 657 9.88 24.15 24.89
CA ALA A 657 10.89 24.16 25.93
C ALA A 657 11.09 22.77 26.56
N ARG A 658 10.07 21.91 26.59
CA ARG A 658 10.18 20.52 27.05
C ARG A 658 10.67 19.57 25.95
N THR A 659 10.15 19.69 24.73
CA THR A 659 10.32 18.69 23.66
C THR A 659 11.58 18.90 22.82
N LEU A 660 12.10 20.13 22.73
CA LEU A 660 13.31 20.46 21.97
C LEU A 660 14.56 20.62 22.85
N LYS A 661 14.56 20.05 24.07
CA LYS A 661 15.76 20.03 24.93
C LYS A 661 16.87 19.21 24.28
N ARG A 662 18.14 19.60 24.49
CA ARG A 662 19.27 18.70 24.20
C ARG A 662 19.12 17.47 25.09
N ALA A 663 19.21 16.27 24.50
CA ALA A 663 19.34 15.05 25.28
C ALA A 663 20.57 15.20 26.19
N SER A 664 20.40 14.94 27.49
CA SER A 664 21.53 14.77 28.39
C SER A 664 22.40 13.66 27.80
N ARG A 665 23.70 13.91 27.62
CA ARG A 665 24.67 12.82 27.39
C ARG A 665 24.51 11.87 28.58
N GLN A 666 23.84 10.75 28.36
CA GLN A 666 24.03 9.58 29.22
C GLN A 666 25.36 8.97 28.76
N ASP A 667 26.27 8.88 29.70
CA ASP A 667 27.61 8.29 29.56
C ASP A 667 27.56 6.84 29.04
#